data_AF-A0A4U0P7J9-F1
#
_entry.id   AF-A0A4U0P7J9-F1
#
_cell.length_a   1.000
_cell.length_b   1.000
_cell.length_c   1.000
_cell.angle_alpha   90.00
_cell.angle_beta   90.00
_cell.angle_gamma   90.00
#
_symmetry.space_group_name_H-M   'P 1'
#
loop_
_entity.id
_entity.type
_entity.pdbx_description
1 polymer ?
#
loop_
_entity_poly.entity_id
_entity_poly.type
_entity_poly.pdbx_seq_one_letter_code
_entity_poly.pdbx_strand_id
1 'polypeptide(L)'
;MNKFFLLIFLLIAYDVSVGQNSNYKWQVDANNQPISYAAELTKAVFKSRPFPYKDISNRPKWTYETGVFLEGIRSVWYQTADGNYFNYIKDAMDTYVDKEGNILTYKHDDYNIDNIKTGKTLLLLHNVTGQKKYFYAAQKLRDQLKTHPRTSDGISFWHKKIYPQQVWLDGLYMGLPFLAEWAKLYNEPALYDDIINQFVHIEEKARDSKTGLIYHAWDESKSQLWANKETGNSKHFWGRAMGWYGLALVDVLENIPQDHPRRKELLDILDRFVESIVRVADPKTGLWYQILDMPSEDKNYLETSASSMFIYTISKAMEHKYIRKDYSQELFKAYDHLIRNFIVKGADGIFHLNGTVSVGGLGGKPNYRDGSYEYYMSEKVVQDDPKGLGAFILAAVEMEKRLNGFPGKDKKVVLDNFFNNEYQNNVLNQKIKYHYIWDEKDNNGFYLFGKQFQDLGAEISTLTTAPTKETLSNANVYIIVDPDTKKETENPNFMDKKSIDVIKNWVKEGGNLLLMTNDYTNAELDHMNKLSEVFGIKFNKDLENTVTGSEFEMGSLSIDQENPVFSNPSKFYLKEVSTLQLKGSAKAIAFKNGKNMIAISTYGKGKVFAVGDPWLYNEYTDGRKLPKEFENFKAAKELAKWLLD
;
A
#
# COMPACT_ATOMS: atom_id res chain seq x y z
N MET A 1 -52.06 0.64 43.51
CA MET A 1 -51.28 -0.54 43.07
C MET A 1 -50.56 -0.18 41.80
N ASN A 2 -49.23 -0.25 41.86
CA ASN A 2 -48.28 0.05 40.78
C ASN A 2 -48.48 -0.83 39.55
N LYS A 3 -48.23 -0.27 38.36
CA LYS A 3 -47.41 -0.93 37.32
C LYS A 3 -46.92 0.13 36.32
N PHE A 4 -45.66 0.52 36.49
CA PHE A 4 -44.81 1.16 35.50
C PHE A 4 -44.64 0.22 34.30
N PHE A 5 -44.87 0.72 33.08
CA PHE A 5 -44.38 0.07 31.85
C PHE A 5 -43.22 0.91 31.32
N LEU A 6 -42.01 0.35 31.43
CA LEU A 6 -40.77 0.89 30.89
C LEU A 6 -40.75 0.55 29.39
N LEU A 7 -40.81 1.56 28.51
CA LEU A 7 -40.50 1.37 27.09
C LEU A 7 -38.98 1.25 26.94
N ILE A 8 -38.51 0.05 26.60
CA ILE A 8 -37.14 -0.19 26.17
C ILE A 8 -37.04 0.22 24.70
N PHE A 9 -36.28 1.28 24.41
CA PHE A 9 -35.82 1.60 23.06
C PHE A 9 -34.82 0.53 22.63
N LEU A 10 -35.19 -0.31 21.67
CA LEU A 10 -34.26 -1.17 20.94
C LEU A 10 -33.38 -0.29 20.05
N LEU A 11 -32.08 -0.27 20.35
CA LEU A 11 -31.03 0.18 19.44
C LEU A 11 -31.06 -0.73 18.20
N ILE A 12 -31.54 -0.19 17.08
CA ILE A 12 -31.37 -0.79 15.76
C ILE A 12 -29.91 -0.56 15.38
N ALA A 13 -29.10 -1.62 15.46
CA ALA A 13 -27.80 -1.64 14.81
C ALA A 13 -28.02 -1.47 13.31
N TYR A 14 -27.44 -0.42 12.72
CA TYR A 14 -27.39 -0.26 11.27
C TYR A 14 -26.56 -1.41 10.68
N ASP A 15 -27.27 -2.38 10.11
CA ASP A 15 -26.70 -3.43 9.28
C ASP A 15 -26.39 -2.81 7.91
N VAL A 16 -25.15 -2.37 7.72
CA VAL A 16 -24.65 -1.93 6.40
C VAL A 16 -24.49 -3.18 5.54
N SER A 17 -25.58 -3.59 4.92
CA SER A 17 -25.58 -4.61 3.87
C SER A 17 -25.16 -3.98 2.55
N VAL A 18 -23.84 -3.94 2.32
CA VAL A 18 -23.27 -3.70 0.99
C VAL A 18 -22.58 -4.98 0.52
N GLY A 19 -23.22 -5.70 -0.40
CA GLY A 19 -22.55 -6.51 -1.42
C GLY A 19 -21.90 -7.85 -1.03
N GLN A 20 -22.73 -8.91 -1.03
CA GLN A 20 -22.43 -10.30 -1.45
C GLN A 20 -21.44 -11.18 -0.64
N ASN A 21 -22.04 -12.16 0.06
CA ASN A 21 -21.54 -13.54 0.25
C ASN A 21 -20.16 -13.76 0.91
N SER A 22 -19.93 -13.19 2.09
CA SER A 22 -19.03 -13.85 3.05
C SER A 22 -19.80 -14.17 4.33
N ASN A 23 -19.84 -15.44 4.72
CA ASN A 23 -20.22 -15.85 6.08
C ASN A 23 -19.14 -15.41 7.12
N TYR A 24 -18.20 -14.56 6.71
CA TYR A 24 -16.99 -14.21 7.44
C TYR A 24 -17.11 -12.76 7.89
N LYS A 25 -17.28 -12.61 9.20
CA LYS A 25 -17.40 -11.30 9.86
C LYS A 25 -16.09 -10.98 10.56
N TRP A 26 -15.89 -9.69 10.82
CA TRP A 26 -14.89 -9.23 11.78
C TRP A 26 -14.97 -10.04 13.07
N GLN A 27 -13.83 -10.49 13.57
CA GLN A 27 -13.76 -10.90 14.97
C GLN A 27 -13.83 -9.64 15.83
N VAL A 28 -14.54 -9.73 16.94
CA VAL A 28 -14.81 -8.59 17.83
C VAL A 28 -14.21 -8.82 19.21
N ASP A 29 -13.85 -7.74 19.88
CA ASP A 29 -13.39 -7.75 21.25
C ASP A 29 -14.54 -7.92 22.25
N ALA A 30 -14.22 -7.87 23.55
CA ALA A 30 -15.22 -7.98 24.62
C ALA A 30 -16.27 -6.84 24.62
N ASN A 31 -16.00 -5.74 23.92
CA ASN A 31 -16.89 -4.59 23.76
C ASN A 31 -17.61 -4.59 22.40
N ASN A 32 -17.58 -5.72 21.68
CA ASN A 32 -18.17 -5.89 20.35
C ASN A 32 -17.57 -4.94 19.29
N GLN A 33 -16.32 -4.50 19.47
CA GLN A 33 -15.59 -3.70 18.49
C GLN A 33 -14.73 -4.60 17.59
N PRO A 34 -14.68 -4.36 16.26
CA PRO A 34 -13.80 -5.09 15.36
C PRO A 34 -12.33 -5.08 15.80
N ILE A 35 -11.67 -6.23 15.78
CA ILE A 35 -10.24 -6.36 16.07
C ILE A 35 -9.45 -6.25 14.75
N SER A 36 -8.58 -5.24 14.64
CA SER A 36 -7.56 -5.20 13.59
C SER A 36 -6.35 -6.03 14.03
N TYR A 37 -6.24 -7.26 13.52
CA TYR A 37 -5.09 -8.11 13.79
C TYR A 37 -3.82 -7.56 13.15
N ALA A 38 -3.95 -6.80 12.06
CA ALA A 38 -2.84 -6.07 11.47
C ALA A 38 -2.20 -5.12 12.50
N ALA A 39 -3.00 -4.27 13.15
CA ALA A 39 -2.54 -3.32 14.17
C ALA A 39 -2.16 -3.99 15.50
N GLU A 40 -2.82 -5.08 15.90
CA GLU A 40 -2.49 -5.77 17.14
C GLU A 40 -1.12 -6.47 17.07
N LEU A 41 -0.78 -7.10 15.93
CA LEU A 41 0.47 -7.85 15.80
C LEU A 41 1.70 -6.93 15.63
N THR A 42 1.54 -5.65 15.28
CA THR A 42 2.67 -4.70 15.33
C THR A 42 3.18 -4.53 16.77
N LYS A 43 2.33 -4.71 17.79
CA LYS A 43 2.74 -4.59 19.20
C LYS A 43 3.76 -5.66 19.58
N ALA A 44 3.63 -6.87 19.05
CA ALA A 44 4.63 -7.94 19.22
C ALA A 44 5.97 -7.57 18.56
N VAL A 45 5.92 -6.95 17.39
CA VAL A 45 7.13 -6.41 16.72
C VAL A 45 7.78 -5.32 17.56
N PHE A 46 7.01 -4.34 18.04
CA PHE A 46 7.53 -3.24 18.87
C PHE A 46 8.18 -3.73 20.15
N LYS A 47 7.60 -4.74 20.79
CA LYS A 47 8.15 -5.37 21.99
C LYS A 47 9.45 -6.11 21.71
N SER A 48 9.52 -6.88 20.63
CA SER A 48 10.69 -7.71 20.28
C SER A 48 11.82 -6.94 19.58
N ARG A 49 11.50 -5.77 19.00
CA ARG A 49 12.41 -4.88 18.27
C ARG A 49 12.16 -3.43 18.70
N PRO A 50 12.61 -3.02 19.90
CA PRO A 50 12.36 -1.67 20.41
C PRO A 50 13.33 -0.66 19.77
N PHE A 51 12.97 -0.12 18.59
CA PHE A 51 13.72 0.97 17.96
C PHE A 51 13.38 2.34 18.56
N PRO A 52 14.34 3.27 18.63
CA PRO A 52 15.78 3.02 18.45
C PRO A 52 16.31 2.16 19.61
N TYR A 53 17.30 1.30 19.34
CA TYR A 53 17.88 0.47 20.39
C TYR A 53 18.56 1.33 21.46
N LYS A 54 18.21 1.12 22.73
CA LYS A 54 18.85 1.80 23.88
C LYS A 54 20.33 1.47 24.02
N ASP A 55 20.72 0.25 23.64
CA ASP A 55 22.10 -0.23 23.67
C ASP A 55 22.45 -0.89 22.32
N ILE A 56 23.39 -0.28 21.61
CA ILE A 56 23.92 -0.77 20.33
C ILE A 56 25.16 -1.66 20.50
N SER A 57 25.55 -2.00 21.73
CA SER A 57 26.70 -2.86 22.04
C SER A 57 26.59 -4.24 21.40
N ASN A 58 25.37 -4.76 21.28
CA ASN A 58 25.05 -5.99 20.55
C ASN A 58 25.07 -5.85 19.01
N ARG A 59 25.51 -4.69 18.49
CA ARG A 59 25.64 -4.30 17.08
C ARG A 59 24.47 -4.79 16.21
N PRO A 60 23.39 -4.01 16.08
CA PRO A 60 22.26 -4.42 15.25
C PRO A 60 22.74 -4.68 13.82
N LYS A 61 22.26 -5.79 13.23
CA LYS A 61 22.67 -6.23 11.89
C LYS A 61 21.64 -5.79 10.85
N TRP A 62 22.14 -5.23 9.77
CA TRP A 62 21.37 -4.98 8.56
C TRP A 62 20.91 -6.31 7.97
N THR A 63 19.61 -6.55 8.02
CA THR A 63 18.98 -7.84 7.68
C THR A 63 17.67 -7.61 6.96
N TYR A 64 17.37 -8.48 5.99
CA TYR A 64 16.12 -8.42 5.22
C TYR A 64 14.87 -8.53 6.10
N GLU A 65 14.97 -9.28 7.21
CA GLU A 65 13.89 -9.48 8.19
C GLU A 65 13.36 -8.14 8.71
N THR A 66 14.27 -7.18 8.91
CA THR A 66 13.90 -5.79 9.25
C THR A 66 13.06 -5.17 8.14
N GLY A 67 13.46 -5.33 6.89
CA GLY A 67 12.68 -4.85 5.74
C GLY A 67 11.29 -5.48 5.64
N VAL A 68 11.17 -6.77 5.97
CA VAL A 68 9.90 -7.52 5.90
C VAL A 68 8.89 -7.00 6.92
N PHE A 69 9.24 -6.92 8.21
CA PHE A 69 8.25 -6.46 9.20
C PHE A 69 7.97 -4.95 9.08
N LEU A 70 8.94 -4.14 8.65
CA LEU A 70 8.70 -2.71 8.41
C LEU A 70 7.76 -2.48 7.22
N GLU A 71 7.76 -3.36 6.22
CA GLU A 71 6.80 -3.32 5.13
C GLU A 71 5.37 -3.63 5.61
N GLY A 72 5.21 -4.59 6.52
CA GLY A 72 3.96 -4.82 7.24
C GLY A 72 3.51 -3.58 8.02
N ILE A 73 4.37 -2.99 8.85
CA ILE A 73 4.05 -1.78 9.62
C ILE A 73 3.69 -0.59 8.71
N ARG A 74 4.38 -0.44 7.57
CA ARG A 74 4.02 0.58 6.56
C ARG A 74 2.59 0.39 6.06
N SER A 75 2.17 -0.84 5.81
CA SER A 75 0.79 -1.10 5.36
C SER A 75 -0.24 -0.70 6.43
N VAL A 76 0.06 -0.89 7.71
CA VAL A 76 -0.80 -0.42 8.82
C VAL A 76 -0.81 1.12 8.90
N TRP A 77 0.33 1.77 8.72
CA TRP A 77 0.38 3.24 8.65
C TRP A 77 -0.53 3.77 7.53
N TYR A 78 -0.46 3.19 6.33
CA TYR A 78 -1.32 3.61 5.22
C TYR A 78 -2.82 3.42 5.50
N GLN A 79 -3.20 2.44 6.32
CA GLN A 79 -4.61 2.20 6.67
C GLN A 79 -5.12 3.07 7.82
N THR A 80 -4.23 3.58 8.67
CA THR A 80 -4.60 4.23 9.94
C THR A 80 -4.20 5.69 10.02
N ALA A 81 -3.22 6.10 9.21
CA ALA A 81 -2.50 7.36 9.34
C ALA A 81 -1.95 7.61 10.75
N ASP A 82 -1.70 6.58 11.58
CA ASP A 82 -1.05 6.81 12.87
C ASP A 82 0.46 7.02 12.66
N GLY A 83 0.91 8.26 12.86
CA GLY A 83 2.31 8.66 12.75
C GLY A 83 3.27 7.87 13.64
N ASN A 84 2.79 7.17 14.68
CA ASN A 84 3.63 6.29 15.50
C ASN A 84 4.24 5.14 14.67
N TYR A 85 3.49 4.59 13.71
CA TYR A 85 3.99 3.56 12.80
C TYR A 85 5.09 4.11 11.88
N PHE A 86 4.88 5.30 11.33
CA PHE A 86 5.89 5.97 10.51
C PHE A 86 7.16 6.29 11.32
N ASN A 87 7.01 6.83 12.52
CA ASN A 87 8.12 7.14 13.40
C ASN A 87 8.92 5.89 13.76
N TYR A 88 8.25 4.78 14.06
CA TYR A 88 8.92 3.50 14.30
C TYR A 88 9.73 3.03 13.07
N ILE A 89 9.18 3.13 11.86
CA ILE A 89 9.90 2.81 10.61
C ILE A 89 11.15 3.69 10.47
N LYS A 90 11.00 4.99 10.72
CA LYS A 90 12.09 5.96 10.63
C LYS A 90 13.18 5.67 11.65
N ASP A 91 12.82 5.46 12.92
CA ASP A 91 13.75 5.16 14.01
C ASP A 91 14.51 3.84 13.78
N ALA A 92 13.83 2.86 13.18
CA ALA A 92 14.46 1.62 12.76
C ALA A 92 15.55 1.86 11.70
N MET A 93 15.29 2.67 10.67
CA MET A 93 16.30 2.98 9.64
C MET A 93 17.40 3.91 10.15
N ASP A 94 17.08 4.87 11.01
CA ASP A 94 18.06 5.78 11.64
C ASP A 94 19.04 5.06 12.55
N THR A 95 18.68 3.86 13.04
CA THR A 95 19.60 2.98 13.76
C THR A 95 20.74 2.46 12.86
N TYR A 96 20.50 2.33 11.55
CA TYR A 96 21.45 1.77 10.60
C TYR A 96 22.08 2.81 9.67
N VAL A 97 21.39 3.92 9.40
CA VAL A 97 21.77 4.89 8.36
C VAL A 97 22.27 6.19 8.99
N ASP A 98 23.53 6.52 8.76
CA ASP A 98 24.11 7.79 9.20
C ASP A 98 23.74 8.95 8.27
N LYS A 99 24.21 10.16 8.60
CA LYS A 99 23.88 11.38 7.86
C LYS A 99 24.49 11.40 6.44
N GLU A 100 25.56 10.65 6.19
CA GLU A 100 26.19 10.46 4.89
C GLU A 100 25.52 9.34 4.06
N GLY A 101 24.58 8.59 4.64
CA GLY A 101 23.94 7.45 3.98
C GLY A 101 24.80 6.18 4.01
N ASN A 102 25.79 6.07 4.90
CA ASN A 102 26.43 4.79 5.18
C ASN A 102 25.47 3.88 5.95
N ILE A 103 25.53 2.58 5.65
CA ILE A 103 24.65 1.58 6.25
C ILE A 103 25.50 0.71 7.18
N LEU A 104 25.18 0.74 8.48
CA LEU A 104 25.85 -0.04 9.51
C LEU A 104 25.78 -1.55 9.18
N THR A 105 26.91 -2.25 9.31
CA THR A 105 27.09 -3.69 9.03
C THR A 105 26.86 -4.17 7.59
N TYR A 106 26.37 -3.32 6.69
CA TYR A 106 26.27 -3.64 5.27
C TYR A 106 27.66 -3.65 4.61
N LYS A 107 27.90 -4.65 3.77
CA LYS A 107 29.13 -4.80 2.99
C LYS A 107 28.77 -5.03 1.53
N HIS A 108 29.13 -4.08 0.69
CA HIS A 108 28.89 -4.13 -0.75
C HIS A 108 29.51 -5.37 -1.42
N ASP A 109 30.75 -5.71 -1.06
CA ASP A 109 31.51 -6.81 -1.68
C ASP A 109 31.04 -8.22 -1.31
N ASP A 110 30.11 -8.34 -0.36
CA ASP A 110 29.46 -9.61 -0.03
C ASP A 110 28.49 -10.04 -1.14
N TYR A 111 28.03 -9.09 -1.98
CA TYR A 111 27.00 -9.28 -3.00
C TYR A 111 25.86 -10.15 -2.50
N ASN A 112 25.34 -9.82 -1.31
CA ASN A 112 24.28 -10.56 -0.67
C ASN A 112 22.94 -9.90 -1.05
N ILE A 113 22.10 -10.60 -1.82
CA ILE A 113 20.82 -10.05 -2.28
C ILE A 113 19.86 -9.77 -1.13
N ASP A 114 19.98 -10.48 0.00
CA ASP A 114 19.15 -10.26 1.20
C ASP A 114 19.29 -8.82 1.72
N ASN A 115 20.48 -8.24 1.61
CA ASN A 115 20.74 -6.88 2.11
C ASN A 115 19.97 -5.80 1.33
N ILE A 116 19.37 -6.13 0.18
CA ILE A 116 18.66 -5.19 -0.67
C ILE A 116 17.22 -4.95 -0.20
N LYS A 117 16.60 -5.92 0.49
CA LYS A 117 15.16 -5.89 0.81
C LYS A 117 14.69 -4.64 1.56
N THR A 118 15.53 -4.16 2.46
CA THR A 118 15.34 -2.94 3.29
C THR A 118 15.45 -1.65 2.47
N GLY A 119 15.95 -1.70 1.23
CA GLY A 119 16.02 -0.58 0.31
C GLY A 119 14.67 0.06 0.01
N LYS A 120 13.57 -0.72 -0.07
CA LYS A 120 12.21 -0.15 -0.23
C LYS A 120 11.84 0.78 0.93
N THR A 121 12.27 0.45 2.15
CA THR A 121 12.05 1.30 3.33
C THR A 121 12.84 2.61 3.22
N LEU A 122 14.06 2.57 2.67
CA LEU A 122 14.84 3.78 2.40
C LEU A 122 14.17 4.66 1.34
N LEU A 123 13.65 4.07 0.26
CA LEU A 123 12.89 4.79 -0.77
C LEU A 123 11.63 5.43 -0.20
N LEU A 124 10.88 4.71 0.65
CA LEU A 124 9.75 5.27 1.39
C LEU A 124 10.15 6.51 2.17
N LEU A 125 11.17 6.40 3.03
CA LEU A 125 11.58 7.50 3.90
C LEU A 125 12.11 8.67 3.08
N HIS A 126 12.82 8.44 1.98
CA HIS A 126 13.22 9.51 1.07
C HIS A 126 12.00 10.23 0.50
N ASN A 127 11.04 9.49 -0.07
CA ASN A 127 9.87 10.07 -0.73
C ASN A 127 8.92 10.79 0.24
N VAL A 128 8.87 10.39 1.51
CA VAL A 128 7.99 11.01 2.51
C VAL A 128 8.65 12.19 3.23
N THR A 129 9.99 12.17 3.38
CA THR A 129 10.71 13.18 4.19
C THR A 129 11.61 14.11 3.39
N GLY A 130 11.90 13.81 2.13
CA GLY A 130 12.89 14.51 1.31
C GLY A 130 14.35 14.34 1.79
N GLN A 131 14.61 13.59 2.87
CA GLN A 131 15.96 13.50 3.44
C GLN A 131 16.90 12.71 2.50
N LYS A 132 17.99 13.37 2.09
CA LYS A 132 18.96 12.82 1.12
C LYS A 132 19.76 11.63 1.64
N LYS A 133 19.93 11.48 2.97
CA LYS A 133 20.66 10.33 3.55
C LYS A 133 20.04 8.98 3.17
N TYR A 134 18.71 8.92 3.08
CA TYR A 134 18.00 7.70 2.68
C TYR A 134 18.19 7.42 1.19
N PHE A 135 18.18 8.46 0.35
CA PHE A 135 18.52 8.34 -1.06
C PHE A 135 19.93 7.79 -1.25
N TYR A 136 20.95 8.36 -0.60
CA TYR A 136 22.33 7.89 -0.70
C TYR A 136 22.50 6.46 -0.20
N ALA A 137 21.82 6.08 0.89
CA ALA A 137 21.81 4.70 1.37
C ALA A 137 21.16 3.75 0.34
N ALA A 138 20.01 4.12 -0.23
CA ALA A 138 19.36 3.34 -1.28
C ALA A 138 20.23 3.23 -2.53
N GLN A 139 20.94 4.29 -2.90
CA GLN A 139 21.87 4.31 -4.03
C GLN A 139 23.00 3.28 -3.85
N LYS A 140 23.55 3.12 -2.65
CA LYS A 140 24.58 2.08 -2.37
C LYS A 140 24.06 0.65 -2.59
N LEU A 141 22.78 0.41 -2.32
CA LEU A 141 22.13 -0.87 -2.60
C LEU A 141 21.90 -1.06 -4.10
N ARG A 142 21.43 -0.01 -4.79
CA ARG A 142 21.29 0.01 -6.25
C ARG A 142 22.62 -0.22 -6.97
N ASP A 143 23.70 0.36 -6.46
CA ASP A 143 25.06 0.20 -7.02
C ASP A 143 25.56 -1.24 -6.89
N GLN A 144 25.22 -1.95 -5.80
CA GLN A 144 25.49 -3.40 -5.70
C GLN A 144 24.86 -4.15 -6.87
N LEU A 145 23.59 -3.86 -7.18
CA LEU A 145 22.86 -4.53 -8.26
C LEU A 145 23.44 -4.26 -9.66
N LYS A 146 24.21 -3.17 -9.86
CA LYS A 146 24.87 -2.91 -11.15
C LYS A 146 25.98 -3.92 -11.45
N THR A 147 26.67 -4.39 -10.42
CA THR A 147 27.82 -5.32 -10.55
C THR A 147 27.57 -6.66 -9.87
N HIS A 148 26.34 -6.92 -9.44
CA HIS A 148 25.97 -8.16 -8.75
C HIS A 148 26.18 -9.37 -9.67
N PRO A 149 26.92 -10.41 -9.24
CA PRO A 149 27.19 -11.58 -10.07
C PRO A 149 25.89 -12.23 -10.57
N ARG A 150 25.93 -12.73 -11.81
CA ARG A 150 24.78 -13.36 -12.48
C ARG A 150 25.14 -14.75 -13.00
N THR A 151 24.11 -15.55 -13.29
CA THR A 151 24.22 -16.81 -14.03
C THR A 151 25.01 -16.62 -15.34
N SER A 152 25.50 -17.72 -15.92
CA SER A 152 26.44 -17.68 -17.05
C SER A 152 25.87 -16.99 -18.30
N ASP A 153 24.55 -17.02 -18.47
CA ASP A 153 23.79 -16.30 -19.49
C ASP A 153 23.58 -14.79 -19.19
N GLY A 154 24.00 -14.32 -18.01
CA GLY A 154 23.86 -12.94 -17.58
C GLY A 154 22.46 -12.55 -17.12
N ILE A 155 21.53 -13.49 -16.95
CA ILE A 155 20.13 -13.16 -16.66
C ILE A 155 19.88 -13.01 -15.16
N SER A 156 20.05 -14.05 -14.35
CA SER A 156 19.59 -14.05 -12.96
C SER A 156 20.70 -13.70 -11.98
N PHE A 157 20.39 -12.86 -10.98
CA PHE A 157 21.31 -12.62 -9.88
C PHE A 157 21.64 -13.90 -9.12
N TRP A 158 22.92 -14.08 -8.79
CA TRP A 158 23.31 -15.03 -7.76
C TRP A 158 22.70 -14.62 -6.44
N HIS A 159 22.26 -15.59 -5.65
CA HIS A 159 21.68 -15.31 -4.34
C HIS A 159 22.70 -14.57 -3.46
N LYS A 160 23.95 -15.06 -3.40
CA LYS A 160 25.08 -14.39 -2.72
C LYS A 160 26.40 -14.70 -3.43
N LYS A 161 27.45 -13.89 -3.23
CA LYS A 161 28.81 -14.24 -3.70
C LYS A 161 29.28 -15.61 -3.20
N ILE A 162 28.90 -16.00 -1.99
CA ILE A 162 29.22 -17.30 -1.39
C ILE A 162 28.37 -18.47 -1.93
N TYR A 163 27.35 -18.17 -2.72
CA TYR A 163 26.48 -19.13 -3.40
C TYR A 163 26.58 -18.92 -4.92
N PRO A 164 27.75 -19.20 -5.52
CA PRO A 164 27.96 -18.95 -6.94
C PRO A 164 27.00 -19.79 -7.77
N GLN A 165 26.50 -19.19 -8.87
CA GLN A 165 25.63 -19.83 -9.87
C GLN A 165 24.27 -20.32 -9.32
N GLN A 166 23.88 -19.86 -8.11
CA GLN A 166 22.65 -20.26 -7.46
C GLN A 166 21.62 -19.14 -7.48
N VAL A 167 20.42 -19.44 -7.95
CA VAL A 167 19.25 -18.56 -7.91
C VAL A 167 18.24 -19.17 -6.94
N TRP A 168 17.85 -18.41 -5.91
CA TRP A 168 16.88 -18.84 -4.90
C TRP A 168 15.64 -17.96 -5.03
N LEU A 169 14.46 -18.53 -4.83
CA LEU A 169 13.19 -17.79 -4.94
C LEU A 169 13.15 -16.59 -4.00
N ASP A 170 13.71 -16.74 -2.80
CA ASP A 170 13.90 -15.69 -1.81
C ASP A 170 14.51 -14.43 -2.42
N GLY A 171 15.58 -14.60 -3.21
CA GLY A 171 16.34 -13.51 -3.80
C GLY A 171 15.54 -12.62 -4.74
N LEU A 172 14.50 -13.16 -5.39
CA LEU A 172 13.62 -12.35 -6.23
C LEU A 172 12.87 -11.31 -5.40
N TYR A 173 12.35 -11.68 -4.23
CA TYR A 173 11.69 -10.72 -3.34
C TYR A 173 12.66 -9.75 -2.69
N MET A 174 13.88 -10.20 -2.38
CA MET A 174 14.86 -9.33 -1.73
C MET A 174 15.35 -8.22 -2.66
N GLY A 175 15.52 -8.50 -3.95
CA GLY A 175 16.10 -7.56 -4.92
C GLY A 175 15.11 -6.87 -5.84
N LEU A 176 14.22 -7.62 -6.49
CA LEU A 176 13.48 -7.13 -7.66
C LEU A 176 12.41 -6.08 -7.33
N PRO A 177 11.62 -6.20 -6.25
CA PRO A 177 10.70 -5.14 -5.83
C PRO A 177 11.39 -3.80 -5.55
N PHE A 178 12.59 -3.80 -4.96
CA PHE A 178 13.38 -2.58 -4.78
C PHE A 178 13.81 -2.00 -6.13
N LEU A 179 14.28 -2.84 -7.05
CA LEU A 179 14.72 -2.41 -8.37
C LEU A 179 13.57 -1.83 -9.21
N ALA A 180 12.36 -2.40 -9.09
CA ALA A 180 11.16 -1.89 -9.74
C ALA A 180 10.75 -0.51 -9.22
N GLU A 181 10.72 -0.33 -7.89
CA GLU A 181 10.40 0.96 -7.27
C GLU A 181 11.48 2.01 -7.60
N TRP A 182 12.76 1.63 -7.61
CA TRP A 182 13.86 2.48 -8.06
C TRP A 182 13.67 2.94 -9.52
N ALA A 183 13.33 2.01 -10.42
CA ALA A 183 13.12 2.30 -11.83
C ALA A 183 12.01 3.33 -12.05
N LYS A 184 10.89 3.21 -11.32
CA LYS A 184 9.78 4.17 -11.34
C LYS A 184 10.21 5.54 -10.83
N LEU A 185 10.89 5.61 -9.68
CA LEU A 185 11.23 6.88 -9.02
C LEU A 185 12.30 7.69 -9.74
N TYR A 186 13.29 7.03 -10.34
CA TYR A 186 14.46 7.69 -10.94
C TYR A 186 14.53 7.56 -12.47
N ASN A 187 13.44 7.10 -13.08
CA ASN A 187 13.26 6.97 -14.52
C ASN A 187 14.35 6.12 -15.19
N GLU A 188 14.49 4.86 -14.73
CA GLU A 188 15.38 3.85 -15.31
C GLU A 188 14.59 2.70 -15.98
N PRO A 189 13.86 2.96 -17.09
CA PRO A 189 12.91 2.00 -17.66
C PRO A 189 13.54 0.70 -18.18
N ALA A 190 14.83 0.71 -18.52
CA ALA A 190 15.54 -0.50 -18.95
C ALA A 190 15.58 -1.60 -17.86
N LEU A 191 15.37 -1.23 -16.59
CA LEU A 191 15.30 -2.20 -15.49
C LEU A 191 14.05 -3.06 -15.52
N TYR A 192 12.96 -2.62 -16.17
CA TYR A 192 11.74 -3.42 -16.24
C TYR A 192 11.96 -4.73 -17.01
N ASP A 193 12.67 -4.67 -18.14
CA ASP A 193 13.04 -5.86 -18.90
C ASP A 193 13.98 -6.80 -18.13
N ASP A 194 14.96 -6.26 -17.41
CA ASP A 194 15.84 -7.04 -16.53
C ASP A 194 15.04 -7.80 -15.46
N ILE A 195 14.12 -7.10 -14.78
CA ILE A 195 13.25 -7.70 -13.77
C ILE A 195 12.39 -8.82 -14.37
N ILE A 196 11.73 -8.57 -15.51
CA ILE A 196 10.86 -9.55 -16.18
C ILE A 196 11.68 -10.77 -16.60
N ASN A 197 12.88 -10.58 -17.16
CA ASN A 197 13.76 -11.67 -17.56
C ASN A 197 14.10 -12.60 -16.39
N GLN A 198 14.31 -12.06 -15.18
CA GLN A 198 14.64 -12.89 -14.02
C GLN A 198 13.45 -13.75 -13.55
N PHE A 199 12.21 -13.25 -13.65
CA PHE A 199 11.01 -14.05 -13.36
C PHE A 199 10.78 -15.15 -14.40
N VAL A 200 10.88 -14.82 -15.69
CA VAL A 200 10.75 -15.78 -16.79
C VAL A 200 11.81 -16.86 -16.66
N HIS A 201 13.05 -16.47 -16.41
CA HIS A 201 14.16 -17.40 -16.32
C HIS A 201 14.00 -18.40 -15.16
N ILE A 202 13.64 -17.94 -13.96
CA ILE A 202 13.45 -18.89 -12.85
C ILE A 202 12.20 -19.77 -13.05
N GLU A 203 11.16 -19.27 -13.72
CA GLU A 203 10.00 -20.07 -14.10
C GLU A 203 10.42 -21.20 -15.06
N GLU A 204 11.22 -20.90 -16.07
CA GLU A 204 11.74 -21.90 -17.02
C GLU A 204 12.65 -22.95 -16.37
N LYS A 205 13.50 -22.56 -15.42
CA LYS A 205 14.51 -23.45 -14.82
C LYS A 205 13.97 -24.28 -13.65
N ALA A 206 13.15 -23.67 -12.80
CA ALA A 206 12.81 -24.24 -11.49
C ALA A 206 11.34 -24.62 -11.33
N ARG A 207 10.45 -24.31 -12.29
CA ARG A 207 9.05 -24.75 -12.23
C ARG A 207 8.93 -26.23 -12.56
N ASP A 208 8.28 -26.97 -11.68
CA ASP A 208 7.88 -28.34 -11.97
C ASP A 208 6.67 -28.37 -12.91
N SER A 209 6.82 -29.05 -14.05
CA SER A 209 5.77 -29.14 -15.06
C SER A 209 4.51 -29.87 -14.58
N LYS A 210 4.63 -30.76 -13.58
CA LYS A 210 3.52 -31.57 -13.06
C LYS A 210 2.67 -30.77 -12.06
N THR A 211 3.31 -30.22 -11.04
CA THR A 211 2.64 -29.51 -9.92
C THR A 211 2.54 -28.01 -10.15
N GLY A 212 3.25 -27.44 -11.12
CA GLY A 212 3.33 -26.00 -11.33
C GLY A 212 4.03 -25.22 -10.21
N LEU A 213 4.44 -25.90 -9.12
CA LEU A 213 5.20 -25.32 -8.04
C LEU A 213 6.66 -25.11 -8.48
N ILE A 214 7.36 -24.21 -7.79
CA ILE A 214 8.73 -23.83 -8.14
C ILE A 214 9.66 -24.28 -7.01
N TYR A 215 10.72 -25.01 -7.37
CA TYR A 215 11.71 -25.48 -6.40
C TYR A 215 12.39 -24.30 -5.69
N HIS A 216 12.74 -24.47 -4.41
CA HIS A 216 13.33 -23.41 -3.57
C HIS A 216 14.55 -22.74 -4.24
N ALA A 217 15.45 -23.53 -4.82
CA ALA A 217 16.61 -23.03 -5.52
C ALA A 217 16.97 -23.85 -6.76
N TRP A 218 17.69 -23.18 -7.65
CA TRP A 218 18.35 -23.74 -8.82
C TRP A 218 19.84 -23.39 -8.80
N ASP A 219 20.69 -24.40 -8.99
CA ASP A 219 22.14 -24.25 -9.19
C ASP A 219 22.47 -24.57 -10.65
N GLU A 220 22.80 -23.54 -11.43
CA GLU A 220 23.18 -23.67 -12.84
C GLU A 220 24.39 -24.61 -13.02
N SER A 221 25.33 -24.59 -12.07
CA SER A 221 26.54 -25.42 -12.11
C SER A 221 26.28 -26.88 -11.73
N LYS A 222 25.15 -27.17 -11.08
CA LYS A 222 24.77 -28.49 -10.54
C LYS A 222 25.82 -29.08 -9.57
N SER A 223 26.68 -28.23 -9.02
CA SER A 223 27.80 -28.62 -8.18
C SER A 223 27.40 -28.83 -6.73
N GLN A 224 26.33 -28.18 -6.27
CA GLN A 224 25.80 -28.40 -4.92
C GLN A 224 25.30 -29.84 -4.73
N LEU A 225 25.41 -30.35 -3.50
CA LEU A 225 24.95 -31.71 -3.16
C LEU A 225 23.42 -31.81 -3.15
N TRP A 226 22.73 -30.72 -2.82
CA TRP A 226 21.27 -30.64 -2.87
C TRP A 226 20.73 -30.53 -4.31
N ALA A 227 21.57 -30.15 -5.28
CA ALA A 227 21.16 -29.89 -6.65
C ALA A 227 21.01 -31.20 -7.43
N ASN A 228 19.85 -31.37 -8.05
CA ASN A 228 19.59 -32.44 -9.01
C ASN A 228 20.63 -32.39 -10.15
N LYS A 229 21.18 -33.54 -10.53
CA LYS A 229 22.29 -33.60 -11.50
C LYS A 229 21.88 -33.37 -12.95
N GLU A 230 20.59 -33.46 -13.26
CA GLU A 230 20.03 -33.17 -14.58
C GLU A 230 19.53 -31.72 -14.65
N THR A 231 18.76 -31.27 -13.66
CA THR A 231 18.07 -29.97 -13.71
C THR A 231 18.80 -28.86 -12.95
N GLY A 232 19.57 -29.19 -11.91
CA GLY A 232 20.15 -28.22 -10.97
C GLY A 232 19.20 -27.80 -9.85
N ASN A 233 17.96 -28.28 -9.85
CA ASN A 233 16.94 -27.88 -8.87
C ASN A 233 17.15 -28.54 -7.50
N SER A 234 16.76 -27.85 -6.44
CA SER A 234 16.60 -28.40 -5.09
C SER A 234 15.47 -29.44 -5.04
N LYS A 235 15.38 -30.19 -3.93
CA LYS A 235 14.52 -31.39 -3.86
C LYS A 235 13.03 -31.11 -3.62
N HIS A 236 12.68 -30.00 -2.97
CA HIS A 236 11.31 -29.78 -2.46
C HIS A 236 10.79 -28.36 -2.71
N PHE A 237 9.46 -28.25 -2.71
CA PHE A 237 8.73 -26.98 -2.80
C PHE A 237 8.51 -26.41 -1.40
N TRP A 238 9.50 -25.66 -0.91
CA TRP A 238 9.41 -25.03 0.40
C TRP A 238 8.41 -23.86 0.38
N GLY A 239 7.44 -23.90 1.29
CA GLY A 239 6.32 -22.97 1.34
C GLY A 239 6.74 -21.50 1.38
N ARG A 240 7.69 -21.12 2.24
CA ARG A 240 8.11 -19.71 2.34
C ARG A 240 8.90 -19.23 1.12
N ALA A 241 9.72 -20.08 0.48
CA ALA A 241 10.39 -19.70 -0.76
C ALA A 241 9.37 -19.39 -1.87
N MET A 242 8.35 -20.23 -2.01
CA MET A 242 7.21 -19.96 -2.90
C MET A 242 6.45 -18.70 -2.48
N GLY A 243 6.27 -18.47 -1.18
CA GLY A 243 5.68 -17.25 -0.63
C GLY A 243 6.43 -16.00 -1.07
N TRP A 244 7.77 -15.98 -0.97
CA TRP A 244 8.59 -14.87 -1.46
C TRP A 244 8.42 -14.62 -2.96
N TYR A 245 8.36 -15.68 -3.76
CA TYR A 245 8.12 -15.55 -5.19
C TYR A 245 6.78 -14.85 -5.49
N GLY A 246 5.71 -15.26 -4.78
CA GLY A 246 4.40 -14.63 -4.88
C GLY A 246 4.41 -13.15 -4.49
N LEU A 247 5.03 -12.82 -3.34
CA LEU A 247 5.19 -11.44 -2.89
C LEU A 247 5.96 -10.60 -3.91
N ALA A 248 7.03 -11.16 -4.50
CA ALA A 248 7.83 -10.48 -5.50
C ALA A 248 7.01 -10.13 -6.74
N LEU A 249 6.21 -11.07 -7.27
CA LEU A 249 5.37 -10.87 -8.45
C LEU A 249 4.38 -9.70 -8.27
N VAL A 250 3.61 -9.70 -7.19
CA VAL A 250 2.58 -8.66 -6.98
C VAL A 250 3.19 -7.28 -6.71
N ASP A 251 4.36 -7.22 -6.06
CA ASP A 251 5.03 -5.96 -5.76
C ASP A 251 5.79 -5.35 -6.94
N VAL A 252 6.36 -6.16 -7.85
CA VAL A 252 6.94 -5.62 -9.08
C VAL A 252 5.86 -5.13 -10.05
N LEU A 253 4.72 -5.83 -10.12
CA LEU A 253 3.59 -5.46 -10.98
C LEU A 253 2.95 -4.11 -10.60
N GLU A 254 3.12 -3.66 -9.35
CA GLU A 254 2.68 -2.34 -8.87
C GLU A 254 3.54 -1.19 -9.46
N ASN A 255 4.79 -1.47 -9.83
CA ASN A 255 5.74 -0.46 -10.32
C ASN A 255 6.04 -0.58 -11.82
N ILE A 256 5.77 -1.72 -12.45
CA ILE A 256 5.88 -1.88 -13.91
C ILE A 256 4.72 -1.13 -14.60
N PRO A 257 5.01 -0.25 -15.57
CA PRO A 257 3.99 0.52 -16.28
C PRO A 257 2.90 -0.38 -16.88
N GLN A 258 1.63 0.04 -16.78
CA GLN A 258 0.49 -0.76 -17.23
C GLN A 258 0.55 -1.09 -18.73
N ASP A 259 1.15 -0.22 -19.52
CA ASP A 259 1.35 -0.31 -20.97
C ASP A 259 2.69 -0.95 -21.37
N HIS A 260 3.50 -1.41 -20.40
CA HIS A 260 4.77 -2.06 -20.71
C HIS A 260 4.53 -3.32 -21.57
N PRO A 261 5.17 -3.46 -22.75
CA PRO A 261 4.84 -4.53 -23.72
C PRO A 261 4.92 -5.95 -23.16
N ARG A 262 5.85 -6.17 -22.22
CA ARG A 262 6.12 -7.47 -21.59
C ARG A 262 5.42 -7.70 -20.26
N ARG A 263 4.61 -6.74 -19.78
CA ARG A 263 3.88 -6.87 -18.50
C ARG A 263 3.02 -8.12 -18.44
N LYS A 264 2.47 -8.54 -19.58
CA LYS A 264 1.65 -9.74 -19.71
C LYS A 264 2.38 -11.02 -19.27
N GLU A 265 3.70 -11.12 -19.48
CA GLU A 265 4.47 -12.30 -19.07
C GLU A 265 4.39 -12.51 -17.55
N LEU A 266 4.51 -11.45 -16.76
CA LEU A 266 4.38 -11.52 -15.30
C LEU A 266 2.95 -11.83 -14.85
N LEU A 267 1.94 -11.27 -15.51
CA LEU A 267 0.54 -11.58 -15.22
C LEU A 267 0.26 -13.07 -15.47
N ASP A 268 0.74 -13.61 -16.58
CA ASP A 268 0.54 -15.01 -16.93
C ASP A 268 1.29 -15.94 -15.95
N ILE A 269 2.49 -15.57 -15.51
CA ILE A 269 3.25 -16.27 -14.47
C ILE A 269 2.48 -16.24 -13.14
N LEU A 270 1.98 -15.07 -12.73
CA LEU A 270 1.24 -14.90 -11.47
C LEU A 270 -0.05 -15.73 -11.46
N ASP A 271 -0.79 -15.75 -12.57
CA ASP A 271 -2.03 -16.52 -12.69
C ASP A 271 -1.75 -18.04 -12.57
N ARG A 272 -0.70 -18.55 -13.25
CA ARG A 272 -0.24 -19.95 -13.07
C ARG A 272 0.24 -20.23 -11.64
N PHE A 273 0.96 -19.29 -11.04
CA PHE A 273 1.45 -19.42 -9.66
C PHE A 273 0.28 -19.53 -8.68
N VAL A 274 -0.72 -18.64 -8.77
CA VAL A 274 -1.89 -18.65 -7.90
C VAL A 274 -2.69 -19.95 -8.06
N GLU A 275 -2.91 -20.41 -9.30
CA GLU A 275 -3.56 -21.70 -9.54
C GLU A 275 -2.81 -22.86 -8.88
N SER A 276 -1.46 -22.86 -8.94
CA SER A 276 -0.64 -23.92 -8.37
C SER A 276 -0.71 -23.98 -6.83
N ILE A 277 -0.65 -22.83 -6.15
CA ILE A 277 -0.71 -22.77 -4.69
C ILE A 277 -2.11 -23.09 -4.18
N VAL A 278 -3.18 -22.60 -4.82
CA VAL A 278 -4.56 -22.90 -4.38
C VAL A 278 -4.85 -24.40 -4.49
N ARG A 279 -4.31 -25.09 -5.52
CA ARG A 279 -4.48 -26.54 -5.69
C ARG A 279 -3.87 -27.36 -4.55
N VAL A 280 -2.80 -26.88 -3.92
CA VAL A 280 -2.09 -27.58 -2.83
C VAL A 280 -2.45 -27.04 -1.44
N ALA A 281 -3.41 -26.11 -1.35
CA ALA A 281 -3.95 -25.68 -0.06
C ALA A 281 -4.64 -26.86 0.63
N ASP A 282 -4.46 -26.97 1.94
CA ASP A 282 -5.12 -28.02 2.73
C ASP A 282 -6.65 -27.83 2.67
N PRO A 283 -7.41 -28.83 2.20
CA PRO A 283 -8.85 -28.68 2.02
C PRO A 283 -9.63 -28.54 3.33
N LYS A 284 -9.04 -28.80 4.50
CA LYS A 284 -9.72 -28.60 5.79
C LYS A 284 -9.57 -27.17 6.28
N THR A 285 -8.35 -26.65 6.23
CA THR A 285 -7.96 -25.36 6.85
C THR A 285 -7.86 -24.22 5.86
N GLY A 286 -7.61 -24.51 4.58
CA GLY A 286 -7.26 -23.51 3.56
C GLY A 286 -5.82 -23.01 3.66
N LEU A 287 -5.03 -23.50 4.62
CA LEU A 287 -3.63 -23.13 4.82
C LEU A 287 -2.67 -24.01 4.02
N TRP A 288 -1.38 -23.71 4.10
CA TRP A 288 -0.33 -24.40 3.36
C TRP A 288 0.70 -25.04 4.28
N TYR A 289 1.19 -26.20 3.86
CA TYR A 289 2.23 -26.95 4.56
C TYR A 289 3.62 -26.37 4.31
N GLN A 290 4.56 -26.65 5.23
CA GLN A 290 5.98 -26.30 5.09
C GLN A 290 6.59 -26.86 3.79
N ILE A 291 6.28 -28.12 3.45
CA ILE A 291 6.53 -28.68 2.12
C ILE A 291 5.18 -28.88 1.43
N LEU A 292 4.94 -28.14 0.35
CA LEU A 292 3.60 -27.88 -0.18
C LEU A 292 2.89 -29.12 -0.74
N ASP A 293 3.63 -30.02 -1.38
CA ASP A 293 3.08 -31.19 -2.08
C ASP A 293 3.09 -32.47 -1.24
N MET A 294 3.46 -32.38 0.04
CA MET A 294 3.63 -33.53 0.94
C MET A 294 2.77 -33.44 2.21
N PRO A 295 1.46 -33.15 2.14
CA PRO A 295 0.61 -32.92 3.32
C PRO A 295 0.42 -34.17 4.19
N SER A 296 0.67 -35.36 3.65
CA SER A 296 0.53 -36.66 4.33
C SER A 296 1.83 -37.20 4.93
N GLU A 297 2.97 -36.55 4.67
CA GLU A 297 4.26 -36.99 5.20
C GLU A 297 4.39 -36.67 6.69
N ASP A 298 5.04 -37.58 7.44
CA ASP A 298 5.20 -37.45 8.88
C ASP A 298 5.96 -36.16 9.22
N LYS A 299 5.52 -35.47 10.29
CA LYS A 299 6.06 -34.20 10.80
C LYS A 299 5.85 -32.96 9.92
N ASN A 300 5.27 -33.06 8.73
CA ASN A 300 4.90 -31.85 7.99
C ASN A 300 3.86 -31.06 8.80
N TYR A 301 3.84 -29.74 8.63
CA TYR A 301 2.98 -28.86 9.41
C TYR A 301 2.51 -27.68 8.58
N LEU A 302 1.33 -27.15 8.93
CA LEU A 302 0.84 -25.90 8.38
C LEU A 302 1.75 -24.76 8.86
N GLU A 303 2.34 -24.04 7.91
CA GLU A 303 3.36 -23.04 8.18
C GLU A 303 2.79 -21.63 7.95
N THR A 304 2.94 -20.76 8.96
CA THR A 304 2.18 -19.51 9.00
C THR A 304 2.79 -18.39 8.17
N SER A 305 4.10 -18.36 7.95
CA SER A 305 4.69 -17.33 7.08
C SER A 305 4.30 -17.53 5.61
N ALA A 306 4.42 -18.75 5.08
CA ALA A 306 4.01 -19.14 3.74
C ALA A 306 2.51 -18.89 3.54
N SER A 307 1.68 -19.35 4.47
CA SER A 307 0.23 -19.16 4.38
C SER A 307 -0.15 -17.68 4.36
N SER A 308 0.50 -16.85 5.17
CA SER A 308 0.28 -15.39 5.15
C SER A 308 0.70 -14.77 3.82
N MET A 309 1.86 -15.16 3.27
CA MET A 309 2.35 -14.66 1.98
C MET A 309 1.41 -15.03 0.83
N PHE A 310 0.85 -16.24 0.84
CA PHE A 310 -0.12 -16.68 -0.15
C PHE A 310 -1.45 -15.93 -0.03
N ILE A 311 -1.97 -15.72 1.19
CA ILE A 311 -3.16 -14.90 1.42
C ILE A 311 -2.96 -13.48 0.87
N TYR A 312 -1.84 -12.83 1.21
CA TYR A 312 -1.52 -11.50 0.69
C TYR A 312 -1.42 -11.50 -0.84
N THR A 313 -0.68 -12.46 -1.42
CA THR A 313 -0.45 -12.53 -2.87
C THR A 313 -1.77 -12.69 -3.62
N ILE A 314 -2.61 -13.64 -3.21
CA ILE A 314 -3.91 -13.90 -3.85
C ILE A 314 -4.83 -12.68 -3.66
N SER A 315 -4.89 -12.11 -2.45
CA SER A 315 -5.74 -10.93 -2.19
C SER A 315 -5.36 -9.73 -3.06
N LYS A 316 -4.07 -9.36 -3.07
CA LYS A 316 -3.56 -8.23 -3.84
C LYS A 316 -3.71 -8.47 -5.35
N ALA A 317 -3.47 -9.70 -5.81
CA ALA A 317 -3.68 -10.06 -7.22
C ALA A 317 -5.15 -9.92 -7.65
N MET A 318 -6.10 -10.26 -6.78
CA MET A 318 -7.53 -10.05 -7.05
C MET A 318 -7.93 -8.58 -7.01
N GLU A 319 -7.43 -7.81 -6.04
CA GLU A 319 -7.72 -6.36 -5.91
C GLU A 319 -7.33 -5.62 -7.19
N HIS A 320 -6.14 -5.89 -7.73
CA HIS A 320 -5.65 -5.27 -8.95
C HIS A 320 -6.07 -5.97 -10.25
N LYS A 321 -6.97 -6.97 -10.18
CA LYS A 321 -7.45 -7.74 -11.34
C LYS A 321 -6.29 -8.37 -12.14
N TYR A 322 -5.22 -8.79 -11.47
CA TYR A 322 -4.06 -9.43 -12.09
C TYR A 322 -4.30 -10.91 -12.45
N ILE A 323 -5.26 -11.54 -11.76
CA ILE A 323 -5.66 -12.93 -11.98
C ILE A 323 -7.11 -13.03 -12.42
N ARG A 324 -7.43 -14.12 -13.12
CA ARG A 324 -8.74 -14.30 -13.77
C ARG A 324 -9.82 -14.83 -12.83
N LYS A 325 -9.44 -15.74 -11.93
CA LYS A 325 -10.38 -16.45 -11.05
C LYS A 325 -10.54 -15.71 -9.72
N ASP A 326 -11.77 -15.73 -9.20
CA ASP A 326 -12.09 -15.27 -7.85
C ASP A 326 -11.80 -16.39 -6.83
N TYR A 327 -10.99 -16.08 -5.83
CA TYR A 327 -10.60 -16.97 -4.73
C TYR A 327 -11.03 -16.43 -3.35
N SER A 328 -12.07 -15.58 -3.30
CA SER A 328 -12.50 -14.92 -2.07
C SER A 328 -12.86 -15.94 -0.98
N GLN A 329 -13.52 -17.05 -1.33
CA GLN A 329 -13.92 -18.07 -0.36
C GLN A 329 -12.70 -18.78 0.25
N GLU A 330 -11.73 -19.14 -0.58
CA GLU A 330 -10.47 -19.76 -0.17
C GLU A 330 -9.68 -18.81 0.74
N LEU A 331 -9.59 -17.52 0.40
CA LEU A 331 -8.95 -16.49 1.20
C LEU A 331 -9.58 -16.35 2.59
N PHE A 332 -10.91 -16.20 2.65
CA PHE A 332 -11.59 -16.04 3.93
C PHE A 332 -11.46 -17.27 4.83
N LYS A 333 -11.52 -18.47 4.25
CA LYS A 333 -11.30 -19.72 4.97
C LYS A 333 -9.89 -19.80 5.56
N ALA A 334 -8.88 -19.55 4.73
CA ALA A 334 -7.48 -19.57 5.14
C ALA A 334 -7.23 -18.52 6.25
N TYR A 335 -7.70 -17.29 6.08
CA TYR A 335 -7.52 -16.23 7.05
C TYR A 335 -8.23 -16.51 8.38
N ASP A 336 -9.50 -16.95 8.36
CA ASP A 336 -10.22 -17.32 9.59
C ASP A 336 -9.53 -18.46 10.34
N HIS A 337 -9.03 -19.47 9.62
CA HIS A 337 -8.28 -20.56 10.24
C HIS A 337 -6.96 -20.08 10.85
N LEU A 338 -6.23 -19.20 10.15
CA LEU A 338 -4.99 -18.60 10.61
C LEU A 338 -5.20 -17.84 11.92
N ILE A 339 -6.21 -16.97 11.98
CA ILE A 339 -6.57 -16.22 13.20
C ILE A 339 -6.90 -17.16 14.34
N ARG A 340 -7.84 -18.11 14.14
CA ARG A 340 -8.37 -18.93 15.24
C ARG A 340 -7.36 -19.90 15.84
N ASN A 341 -6.38 -20.37 15.05
CA ASN A 341 -5.51 -21.47 15.45
C ASN A 341 -4.06 -21.05 15.69
N PHE A 342 -3.61 -19.93 15.11
CA PHE A 342 -2.22 -19.50 15.19
C PHE A 342 -2.01 -18.14 15.86
N ILE A 343 -3.07 -17.34 16.02
CA ILE A 343 -3.00 -16.11 16.81
C ILE A 343 -3.42 -16.40 18.24
N VAL A 344 -2.53 -16.09 19.20
CA VAL A 344 -2.77 -16.29 20.63
C VAL A 344 -2.58 -14.97 21.38
N LYS A 345 -3.43 -14.70 22.37
CA LYS A 345 -3.28 -13.54 23.23
C LYS A 345 -2.45 -13.91 24.46
N GLY A 346 -1.29 -13.27 24.64
CA GLY A 346 -0.42 -13.43 25.78
C GLY A 346 -1.02 -12.87 27.07
N ALA A 347 -0.45 -13.25 28.21
CA ALA A 347 -0.87 -12.75 29.53
C ALA A 347 -0.65 -11.24 29.71
N ASP A 348 0.24 -10.65 28.91
CA ASP A 348 0.49 -9.21 28.81
C ASP A 348 -0.53 -8.48 27.91
N GLY A 349 -1.51 -9.21 27.36
CA GLY A 349 -2.53 -8.68 26.48
C GLY A 349 -2.10 -8.48 25.03
N ILE A 350 -0.86 -8.84 24.66
CA ILE A 350 -0.33 -8.74 23.29
C ILE A 350 -0.73 -9.99 22.50
N PHE A 351 -1.10 -9.82 21.24
CA PHE A 351 -1.32 -10.94 20.33
C PHE A 351 0.00 -11.41 19.73
N HIS A 352 0.16 -12.72 19.59
CA HIS A 352 1.36 -13.39 19.10
C HIS A 352 1.02 -14.35 17.96
N LEU A 353 1.95 -14.52 17.01
CA LEU A 353 1.83 -15.44 15.89
C LEU A 353 2.66 -16.71 16.15
N ASN A 354 2.00 -17.86 16.18
CA ASN A 354 2.66 -19.17 16.26
C ASN A 354 2.89 -19.78 14.86
N GLY A 355 3.64 -20.88 14.80
CA GLY A 355 3.70 -21.74 13.61
C GLY A 355 4.63 -21.27 12.49
N THR A 356 5.55 -20.33 12.78
CA THR A 356 6.49 -19.83 11.77
C THR A 356 7.83 -20.55 11.84
N VAL A 357 8.33 -21.06 10.71
CA VAL A 357 9.67 -21.67 10.67
C VAL A 357 10.77 -20.60 10.72
N SER A 358 11.77 -20.76 11.59
CA SER A 358 12.77 -19.71 11.86
C SER A 358 13.71 -19.43 10.68
N VAL A 359 14.10 -20.48 9.96
CA VAL A 359 15.02 -20.37 8.81
C VAL A 359 14.81 -21.57 7.87
N GLY A 360 15.18 -21.39 6.62
CA GLY A 360 15.29 -22.46 5.63
C GLY A 360 16.33 -22.01 4.61
N GLY A 361 17.29 -22.86 4.27
CA GLY A 361 18.35 -22.52 3.34
C GLY A 361 19.12 -23.74 2.87
N LEU A 362 19.99 -23.57 1.88
CA LEU A 362 20.67 -24.67 1.22
C LEU A 362 22.20 -24.53 1.27
N GLY A 363 22.90 -25.65 1.26
CA GLY A 363 24.36 -25.73 1.34
C GLY A 363 24.95 -25.07 2.59
N GLY A 364 26.12 -24.46 2.44
CA GLY A 364 26.85 -23.79 3.53
C GLY A 364 27.78 -24.71 4.34
N LYS A 365 28.52 -24.11 5.29
CA LYS A 365 29.46 -24.76 6.22
C LYS A 365 29.36 -24.07 7.60
N PRO A 366 29.67 -24.75 8.72
CA PRO A 366 30.16 -26.12 8.84
C PRO A 366 29.07 -27.20 8.67
N ASN A 367 27.81 -26.87 8.94
CA ASN A 367 26.68 -27.79 8.79
C ASN A 367 26.10 -27.63 7.38
N TYR A 368 26.33 -28.62 6.52
CA TYR A 368 25.81 -28.60 5.15
C TYR A 368 24.30 -28.90 5.14
N ARG A 369 23.50 -27.98 4.59
CA ARG A 369 22.05 -28.14 4.45
C ARG A 369 21.76 -28.78 3.10
N ASP A 370 21.35 -30.04 3.12
CA ASP A 370 21.23 -30.87 1.92
C ASP A 370 19.87 -30.74 1.19
N GLY A 371 18.98 -29.90 1.71
CA GLY A 371 17.67 -29.65 1.14
C GLY A 371 16.75 -30.87 1.15
N SER A 372 17.02 -31.89 1.97
CA SER A 372 16.13 -33.03 2.19
C SER A 372 14.86 -32.62 2.95
N TYR A 373 13.85 -33.48 2.90
CA TYR A 373 12.64 -33.33 3.70
C TYR A 373 12.99 -33.28 5.19
N GLU A 374 13.88 -34.16 5.65
CA GLU A 374 14.38 -34.22 7.03
C GLU A 374 15.05 -32.91 7.44
N TYR A 375 15.82 -32.29 6.55
CA TYR A 375 16.40 -30.98 6.80
C TYR A 375 15.31 -29.92 7.05
N TYR A 376 14.31 -29.80 6.17
CA TYR A 376 13.24 -28.82 6.36
C TYR A 376 12.38 -29.08 7.60
N MET A 377 12.22 -30.33 8.00
CA MET A 377 11.52 -30.71 9.24
C MET A 377 12.38 -30.53 10.50
N SER A 378 13.71 -30.45 10.36
CA SER A 378 14.63 -30.20 11.47
C SER A 378 14.68 -28.73 11.90
N GLU A 379 14.24 -27.83 11.03
CA GLU A 379 14.23 -26.40 11.30
C GLU A 379 13.18 -26.04 12.36
N LYS A 380 13.53 -25.10 13.24
CA LYS A 380 12.68 -24.76 14.38
C LYS A 380 11.45 -24.00 13.93
N VAL A 381 10.31 -24.34 14.53
CA VAL A 381 9.08 -23.55 14.46
C VAL A 381 9.01 -22.69 15.72
N VAL A 382 8.86 -21.39 15.55
CA VAL A 382 8.95 -20.40 16.62
C VAL A 382 7.74 -19.46 16.59
N GLN A 383 7.50 -18.83 17.74
CA GLN A 383 6.54 -17.74 17.88
C GLN A 383 7.22 -16.42 17.47
N ASP A 384 6.46 -15.53 16.84
CA ASP A 384 6.86 -14.16 16.55
C ASP A 384 8.17 -14.02 15.74
N ASP A 385 8.45 -14.98 14.84
CA ASP A 385 9.54 -14.75 13.89
C ASP A 385 9.21 -13.53 13.01
N PRO A 386 10.14 -12.59 12.82
CA PRO A 386 9.90 -11.36 12.06
C PRO A 386 9.43 -11.61 10.62
N LYS A 387 9.81 -12.75 10.01
CA LYS A 387 9.40 -13.12 8.65
C LYS A 387 7.92 -13.47 8.61
N GLY A 388 7.45 -14.21 9.62
CA GLY A 388 6.04 -14.55 9.79
C GLY A 388 5.22 -13.33 10.17
N LEU A 389 5.67 -12.54 11.15
CA LEU A 389 4.95 -11.34 11.60
C LEU A 389 4.74 -10.33 10.46
N GLY A 390 5.79 -9.99 9.71
CA GLY A 390 5.65 -9.05 8.60
C GLY A 390 4.73 -9.57 7.50
N ALA A 391 4.83 -10.85 7.14
CA ALA A 391 3.94 -11.48 6.17
C ALA A 391 2.48 -11.52 6.65
N PHE A 392 2.25 -11.85 7.92
CA PHE A 392 0.92 -11.87 8.52
C PHE A 392 0.29 -10.48 8.54
N ILE A 393 1.03 -9.44 8.96
CA ILE A 393 0.50 -8.08 9.02
C ILE A 393 0.09 -7.61 7.61
N LEU A 394 0.88 -7.90 6.58
CA LEU A 394 0.52 -7.62 5.19
C LEU A 394 -0.77 -8.34 4.79
N ALA A 395 -0.87 -9.64 5.07
CA ALA A 395 -2.07 -10.43 4.78
C ALA A 395 -3.31 -9.90 5.53
N ALA A 396 -3.15 -9.54 6.81
CA ALA A 396 -4.21 -9.01 7.64
C ALA A 396 -4.74 -7.69 7.09
N VAL A 397 -3.88 -6.74 6.70
CA VAL A 397 -4.31 -5.47 6.09
C VAL A 397 -5.18 -5.72 4.86
N GLU A 398 -4.75 -6.61 3.96
CA GLU A 398 -5.49 -6.94 2.74
C GLU A 398 -6.84 -7.61 3.02
N MET A 399 -6.89 -8.51 4.01
CA MET A 399 -8.14 -9.17 4.42
C MET A 399 -9.09 -8.21 5.15
N GLU A 400 -8.57 -7.28 5.94
CA GLU A 400 -9.34 -6.26 6.64
C GLU A 400 -10.01 -5.28 5.66
N LYS A 401 -9.34 -4.89 4.57
CA LYS A 401 -9.98 -4.16 3.47
C LYS A 401 -11.13 -4.95 2.86
N ARG A 402 -10.90 -6.24 2.58
CA ARG A 402 -11.90 -7.14 1.98
C ARG A 402 -13.12 -7.34 2.89
N LEU A 403 -12.93 -7.39 4.21
CA LEU A 403 -14.00 -7.43 5.21
C LEU A 403 -14.82 -6.12 5.26
N ASN A 404 -14.22 -4.97 4.93
CA ASN A 404 -14.92 -3.69 4.83
C ASN A 404 -15.71 -3.54 3.52
N GLY A 405 -15.42 -4.37 2.52
CA GLY A 405 -16.03 -4.34 1.20
C GLY A 405 -15.46 -3.26 0.27
N PHE A 406 -15.83 -3.34 -1.00
CA PHE A 406 -15.30 -2.51 -2.08
C PHE A 406 -16.44 -1.72 -2.77
N PRO A 407 -17.03 -0.69 -2.12
CA PRO A 407 -18.16 0.06 -2.68
C PRO A 407 -17.80 0.82 -3.98
N GLY A 408 -16.52 1.12 -4.19
CA GLY A 408 -15.97 1.72 -5.40
C GLY A 408 -15.64 0.73 -6.51
N LYS A 409 -15.97 -0.57 -6.35
CA LYS A 409 -15.72 -1.57 -7.40
C LYS A 409 -16.31 -1.12 -8.74
N ASP A 410 -15.50 -1.22 -9.78
CA ASP A 410 -15.82 -0.82 -11.16
C ASP A 410 -16.12 0.68 -11.33
N LYS A 411 -15.74 1.50 -10.35
CA LYS A 411 -15.74 2.96 -10.44
C LYS A 411 -14.33 3.46 -10.80
N LYS A 412 -14.30 4.59 -11.51
CA LYS A 412 -13.06 5.29 -11.86
C LYS A 412 -13.05 6.71 -11.30
N VAL A 413 -11.96 7.05 -10.63
CA VAL A 413 -11.67 8.36 -10.07
C VAL A 413 -10.55 8.99 -10.88
N VAL A 414 -10.80 10.19 -11.38
CA VAL A 414 -9.86 10.93 -12.21
C VAL A 414 -9.42 12.18 -11.45
N LEU A 415 -8.13 12.34 -11.28
CA LEU A 415 -7.53 13.57 -10.75
C LEU A 415 -7.05 14.42 -11.91
N ASP A 416 -7.42 15.69 -11.86
CA ASP A 416 -6.89 16.68 -12.78
C ASP A 416 -5.39 16.88 -12.55
N ASN A 417 -4.66 16.94 -13.66
CA ASN A 417 -3.30 17.48 -13.68
C ASN A 417 -3.06 18.24 -15.00
N PHE A 418 -4.10 18.95 -15.44
CA PHE A 418 -4.09 19.80 -16.62
C PHE A 418 -4.23 21.26 -16.23
N PHE A 419 -5.18 21.58 -15.35
CA PHE A 419 -5.36 22.91 -14.76
C PHE A 419 -4.40 23.14 -13.59
N ASN A 420 -4.13 22.11 -12.79
CA ASN A 420 -2.97 22.08 -11.88
C ASN A 420 -1.83 21.29 -12.54
N ASN A 421 -0.74 21.93 -12.95
CA ASN A 421 0.31 21.27 -13.74
C ASN A 421 1.70 21.82 -13.42
N GLU A 422 2.11 21.59 -12.18
CA GLU A 422 3.38 22.06 -11.65
C GLU A 422 4.52 21.06 -11.81
N TYR A 423 5.76 21.58 -11.80
CA TYR A 423 6.97 20.79 -11.94
C TYR A 423 8.06 21.20 -10.96
N GLN A 424 8.79 20.22 -10.45
CA GLN A 424 9.99 20.42 -9.65
C GLN A 424 11.15 19.54 -10.14
N ASN A 425 12.35 19.74 -9.60
CA ASN A 425 13.47 18.86 -9.83
C ASN A 425 13.60 17.85 -8.70
N ASN A 426 13.74 16.57 -9.03
CA ASN A 426 14.03 15.53 -8.03
C ASN A 426 15.50 15.60 -7.54
N VAL A 427 15.89 14.68 -6.67
CA VAL A 427 17.26 14.60 -6.10
C VAL A 427 18.36 14.41 -7.15
N LEU A 428 18.03 13.87 -8.33
CA LEU A 428 18.92 13.71 -9.47
C LEU A 428 18.85 14.90 -10.46
N ASN A 429 18.17 15.98 -10.08
CA ASN A 429 17.92 17.16 -10.90
C ASN A 429 17.14 16.86 -12.20
N GLN A 430 16.31 15.81 -12.19
CA GLN A 430 15.37 15.50 -13.26
C GLN A 430 14.07 16.24 -13.01
N LYS A 431 13.52 16.89 -14.05
CA LYS A 431 12.22 17.57 -13.98
C LYS A 431 11.09 16.55 -13.88
N ILE A 432 10.31 16.61 -12.82
CA ILE A 432 9.17 15.75 -12.51
C ILE A 432 7.92 16.58 -12.22
N LYS A 433 6.74 15.98 -12.41
CA LYS A 433 5.47 16.57 -11.95
C LYS A 433 5.39 16.55 -10.42
N TYR A 434 4.77 17.56 -9.82
CA TYR A 434 4.61 17.65 -8.37
C TYR A 434 3.35 18.44 -8.00
N HIS A 435 3.04 18.39 -6.70
CA HIS A 435 1.94 19.09 -6.04
C HIS A 435 0.58 18.46 -6.35
N TYR A 436 -0.09 17.98 -5.30
CA TYR A 436 -1.43 17.41 -5.37
C TYR A 436 -1.63 16.28 -6.38
N ILE A 437 -0.62 15.43 -6.59
CA ILE A 437 -0.70 14.24 -7.47
C ILE A 437 -0.80 12.93 -6.68
N TRP A 438 -1.33 11.88 -7.32
CA TRP A 438 -1.53 10.56 -6.69
C TRP A 438 -0.24 9.87 -6.21
N ASP A 439 0.84 9.96 -6.99
CA ASP A 439 2.06 9.19 -6.71
C ASP A 439 3.02 9.91 -5.73
N GLU A 440 2.70 11.14 -5.32
CA GLU A 440 3.54 11.95 -4.45
C GLU A 440 3.26 11.63 -2.96
N LYS A 441 4.30 11.13 -2.27
CA LYS A 441 4.24 10.66 -0.87
C LYS A 441 4.75 11.69 0.14
N ASP A 442 5.33 12.79 -0.31
CA ASP A 442 5.76 13.87 0.58
C ASP A 442 4.54 14.67 1.08
N ASN A 443 4.77 15.75 1.82
CA ASN A 443 3.70 16.56 2.37
C ASN A 443 2.72 17.07 1.32
N ASN A 444 3.12 17.28 0.06
CA ASN A 444 2.40 18.03 -0.96
C ASN A 444 1.43 17.17 -1.79
N GLY A 445 1.53 15.84 -1.69
CA GLY A 445 0.80 14.92 -2.56
C GLY A 445 -0.53 14.40 -2.02
N PHE A 446 -1.22 13.62 -2.85
CA PHE A 446 -2.49 12.94 -2.54
C PHE A 446 -2.36 11.41 -2.40
N TYR A 447 -1.17 10.89 -2.12
CA TYR A 447 -0.95 9.44 -2.06
C TYR A 447 -1.90 8.72 -1.09
N LEU A 448 -2.11 9.23 0.12
CA LEU A 448 -3.04 8.59 1.06
C LEU A 448 -4.49 8.69 0.62
N PHE A 449 -4.90 9.81 0.04
CA PHE A 449 -6.27 9.97 -0.46
C PHE A 449 -6.54 9.05 -1.67
N GLY A 450 -5.56 8.91 -2.58
CA GLY A 450 -5.60 7.95 -3.68
C GLY A 450 -5.68 6.50 -3.17
N LYS A 451 -4.90 6.16 -2.12
CA LYS A 451 -4.97 4.85 -1.47
C LYS A 451 -6.36 4.56 -0.89
N GLN A 452 -7.03 5.55 -0.29
CA GLN A 452 -8.38 5.34 0.23
C GLN A 452 -9.41 5.03 -0.86
N PHE A 453 -9.30 5.64 -2.05
CA PHE A 453 -10.13 5.25 -3.20
C PHE A 453 -9.83 3.82 -3.67
N GLN A 454 -8.55 3.45 -3.76
CA GLN A 454 -8.13 2.10 -4.13
C GLN A 454 -8.61 1.05 -3.12
N ASP A 455 -8.50 1.34 -1.82
CA ASP A 455 -8.96 0.45 -0.75
C ASP A 455 -10.49 0.28 -0.74
N LEU A 456 -11.23 1.28 -1.26
CA LEU A 456 -12.66 1.17 -1.53
C LEU A 456 -12.97 0.43 -2.85
N GLY A 457 -11.95 0.03 -3.61
CA GLY A 457 -12.05 -0.76 -4.86
C GLY A 457 -12.12 0.06 -6.14
N ALA A 458 -11.93 1.38 -6.08
CA ALA A 458 -11.97 2.25 -7.25
C ALA A 458 -10.63 2.25 -8.01
N GLU A 459 -10.70 2.35 -9.33
CA GLU A 459 -9.53 2.67 -10.16
C GLU A 459 -9.23 4.18 -10.05
N ILE A 460 -7.96 4.53 -9.86
CA ILE A 460 -7.52 5.93 -9.89
C ILE A 460 -6.70 6.19 -11.16
N SER A 461 -6.82 7.40 -11.71
CA SER A 461 -6.05 7.85 -12.86
C SER A 461 -5.84 9.36 -12.83
N THR A 462 -4.95 9.84 -13.69
CA THR A 462 -4.63 11.26 -13.83
C THR A 462 -4.99 11.73 -15.23
N LEU A 463 -5.65 12.89 -15.33
CA LEU A 463 -5.98 13.54 -16.59
C LEU A 463 -4.99 14.66 -16.88
N THR A 464 -4.14 14.48 -17.90
CA THR A 464 -3.07 15.43 -18.26
C THR A 464 -3.42 16.30 -19.48
N THR A 465 -4.68 16.27 -19.91
CA THR A 465 -5.18 17.02 -21.09
C THR A 465 -6.51 17.67 -20.74
N ALA A 466 -6.93 18.68 -21.51
CA ALA A 466 -8.23 19.32 -21.31
C ALA A 466 -9.37 18.28 -21.31
N PRO A 467 -10.36 18.39 -20.40
CA PRO A 467 -11.44 17.42 -20.32
C PRO A 467 -12.28 17.42 -21.60
N THR A 468 -12.52 16.22 -22.12
CA THR A 468 -13.40 15.96 -23.26
C THR A 468 -14.51 14.99 -22.85
N LYS A 469 -15.54 14.87 -23.70
CA LYS A 469 -16.58 13.86 -23.49
C LYS A 469 -15.99 12.45 -23.41
N GLU A 470 -14.98 12.15 -24.22
CA GLU A 470 -14.32 10.84 -24.24
C GLU A 470 -13.54 10.58 -22.95
N THR A 471 -12.70 11.53 -22.53
CA THR A 471 -11.86 11.35 -21.33
C THR A 471 -12.67 11.22 -20.04
N LEU A 472 -13.84 11.86 -19.95
CA LEU A 472 -14.72 11.76 -18.78
C LEU A 472 -15.81 10.68 -18.89
N SER A 473 -16.01 10.08 -20.07
CA SER A 473 -17.10 9.10 -20.29
C SER A 473 -17.05 7.89 -19.36
N ASN A 474 -15.84 7.48 -18.97
CA ASN A 474 -15.60 6.35 -18.07
C ASN A 474 -15.29 6.79 -16.63
N ALA A 475 -15.32 8.09 -16.33
CA ALA A 475 -15.07 8.61 -14.99
C ALA A 475 -16.38 8.68 -14.19
N ASN A 476 -16.34 8.22 -12.94
CA ASN A 476 -17.42 8.41 -11.97
C ASN A 476 -17.17 9.63 -11.10
N VAL A 477 -15.89 9.87 -10.77
CA VAL A 477 -15.46 11.01 -9.98
C VAL A 477 -14.39 11.77 -10.76
N TYR A 478 -14.49 13.09 -10.78
CA TYR A 478 -13.46 13.99 -11.31
C TYR A 478 -13.09 15.00 -10.23
N ILE A 479 -11.80 15.12 -9.95
CA ILE A 479 -11.25 15.96 -8.89
C ILE A 479 -10.44 17.05 -9.57
N ILE A 480 -10.82 18.32 -9.35
CA ILE A 480 -10.02 19.48 -9.76
C ILE A 480 -9.50 20.13 -8.49
N VAL A 481 -8.18 20.29 -8.44
CA VAL A 481 -7.44 20.83 -7.31
C VAL A 481 -6.59 22.00 -7.78
N ASP A 482 -6.41 23.00 -6.92
CA ASP A 482 -5.42 24.09 -7.01
C ASP A 482 -5.04 24.57 -8.44
N PRO A 483 -5.98 25.14 -9.21
CA PRO A 483 -5.69 25.51 -10.59
C PRO A 483 -4.63 26.61 -10.69
N ASP A 484 -3.60 26.36 -11.50
CA ASP A 484 -2.37 27.14 -11.50
C ASP A 484 -2.59 28.61 -11.83
N THR A 485 -1.87 29.46 -11.11
CA THR A 485 -1.71 30.86 -11.50
C THR A 485 -0.42 31.05 -12.33
N LYS A 486 -0.21 32.28 -12.83
CA LYS A 486 1.07 32.67 -13.45
C LYS A 486 2.25 32.73 -12.47
N LYS A 487 1.98 32.60 -11.16
CA LYS A 487 2.99 32.58 -10.10
C LYS A 487 3.63 31.18 -10.01
N GLU A 488 2.84 30.12 -10.09
CA GLU A 488 3.33 28.73 -10.09
C GLU A 488 3.85 28.30 -11.47
N THR A 489 3.08 28.57 -12.52
CA THR A 489 3.31 28.02 -13.86
C THR A 489 3.40 29.13 -14.89
N GLU A 490 4.45 29.12 -15.73
CA GLU A 490 4.69 30.18 -16.73
C GLU A 490 3.53 30.33 -17.73
N ASN A 491 2.96 29.20 -18.15
CA ASN A 491 1.86 29.12 -19.11
C ASN A 491 0.73 28.23 -18.54
N PRO A 492 -0.06 28.74 -17.58
CA PRO A 492 -1.11 27.94 -16.93
C PRO A 492 -2.27 27.69 -17.90
N ASN A 493 -2.89 26.52 -17.80
CA ASN A 493 -4.11 26.23 -18.55
C ASN A 493 -5.30 26.78 -17.76
N PHE A 494 -5.97 27.80 -18.28
CA PHE A 494 -7.16 28.35 -17.60
C PHE A 494 -8.42 27.59 -17.98
N MET A 495 -9.36 27.49 -17.02
CA MET A 495 -10.68 26.91 -17.24
C MET A 495 -11.44 27.65 -18.36
N ASP A 496 -11.70 26.94 -19.45
CA ASP A 496 -12.35 27.50 -20.64
C ASP A 496 -13.81 27.05 -20.77
N LYS A 497 -14.56 27.74 -21.66
CA LYS A 497 -15.98 27.43 -21.88
C LYS A 497 -16.22 26.01 -22.36
N LYS A 498 -15.32 25.47 -23.20
CA LYS A 498 -15.45 24.12 -23.77
C LYS A 498 -15.35 23.06 -22.67
N SER A 499 -14.38 23.21 -21.77
CA SER A 499 -14.17 22.37 -20.60
C SER A 499 -15.36 22.46 -19.64
N ILE A 500 -15.86 23.68 -19.39
CA ILE A 500 -17.07 23.90 -18.58
C ILE A 500 -18.27 23.16 -19.16
N ASP A 501 -18.53 23.28 -20.46
CA ASP A 501 -19.67 22.62 -21.11
C ASP A 501 -19.54 21.09 -21.05
N VAL A 502 -18.33 20.54 -21.17
CA VAL A 502 -18.06 19.10 -21.01
C VAL A 502 -18.34 18.66 -19.57
N ILE A 503 -17.72 19.30 -18.57
CA ILE A 503 -17.87 18.94 -17.15
C ILE A 503 -19.33 19.07 -16.72
N LYS A 504 -19.99 20.18 -17.07
CA LYS A 504 -21.41 20.42 -16.78
C LYS A 504 -22.31 19.30 -17.31
N ASN A 505 -22.12 18.89 -18.56
CA ASN A 505 -22.93 17.84 -19.16
C ASN A 505 -22.64 16.48 -18.52
N TRP A 506 -21.38 16.17 -18.23
CA TRP A 506 -20.99 14.96 -17.52
C TRP A 506 -21.57 14.87 -16.10
N VAL A 507 -21.51 15.95 -15.31
CA VAL A 507 -22.16 16.00 -13.98
C VAL A 507 -23.67 15.81 -14.14
N LYS A 508 -24.30 16.47 -15.12
CA LYS A 508 -25.75 16.31 -15.38
C LYS A 508 -26.13 14.85 -15.64
N GLU A 509 -25.26 14.08 -16.29
CA GLU A 509 -25.46 12.66 -16.62
C GLU A 509 -25.20 11.70 -15.44
N GLY A 510 -24.56 12.18 -14.36
CA GLY A 510 -24.33 11.38 -13.14
C GLY A 510 -22.90 11.44 -12.59
N GLY A 511 -22.00 12.23 -13.21
CA GLY A 511 -20.64 12.43 -12.70
C GLY A 511 -20.59 13.18 -11.37
N ASN A 512 -19.67 12.78 -10.49
CA ASN A 512 -19.46 13.43 -9.18
C ASN A 512 -18.19 14.30 -9.22
N LEU A 513 -18.35 15.62 -9.03
CA LEU A 513 -17.24 16.59 -9.12
C LEU A 513 -16.76 17.00 -7.72
N LEU A 514 -15.45 16.93 -7.48
CA LEU A 514 -14.79 17.47 -6.30
C LEU A 514 -13.95 18.69 -6.72
N LEU A 515 -14.22 19.85 -6.11
CA LEU A 515 -13.48 21.09 -6.30
C LEU A 515 -12.73 21.45 -5.01
N MET A 516 -11.40 21.51 -5.10
CA MET A 516 -10.49 21.87 -4.02
C MET A 516 -9.57 23.00 -4.49
N THR A 517 -10.09 24.23 -4.55
CA THR A 517 -9.42 25.30 -5.30
C THR A 517 -8.29 25.97 -4.56
N ASN A 518 -7.96 25.62 -3.31
CA ASN A 518 -7.00 26.39 -2.51
C ASN A 518 -7.43 27.86 -2.29
N ASP A 519 -6.56 28.60 -1.62
CA ASP A 519 -6.79 30.00 -1.29
C ASP A 519 -6.56 30.95 -2.48
N TYR A 520 -7.22 32.11 -2.46
CA TYR A 520 -7.20 33.03 -3.61
C TYR A 520 -5.82 33.60 -3.96
N THR A 521 -4.80 33.44 -3.10
CA THR A 521 -3.43 33.88 -3.36
C THR A 521 -2.56 32.81 -4.02
N ASN A 522 -3.02 31.56 -4.02
CA ASN A 522 -2.32 30.41 -4.59
C ASN A 522 -3.08 29.74 -5.74
N ALA A 523 -4.35 30.08 -5.97
CA ALA A 523 -5.12 29.51 -7.07
C ALA A 523 -5.84 30.52 -7.97
N GLU A 524 -6.04 30.10 -9.21
CA GLU A 524 -6.74 30.89 -10.22
C GLU A 524 -8.26 30.79 -10.04
N LEU A 525 -8.83 31.74 -9.31
CA LEU A 525 -10.27 31.73 -9.02
C LEU A 525 -11.14 32.41 -10.10
N ASP A 526 -10.59 33.22 -11.00
CA ASP A 526 -11.42 34.00 -11.94
C ASP A 526 -12.02 33.14 -13.06
N HIS A 527 -11.29 32.16 -13.57
CA HIS A 527 -11.80 31.19 -14.53
C HIS A 527 -12.46 30.01 -13.84
N MET A 528 -11.92 29.57 -12.70
CA MET A 528 -12.53 28.48 -11.94
C MET A 528 -13.91 28.81 -11.43
N ASN A 529 -14.17 30.07 -11.02
CA ASN A 529 -15.52 30.48 -10.65
C ASN A 529 -16.52 30.41 -11.81
N LYS A 530 -16.07 30.48 -13.07
CA LYS A 530 -16.99 30.27 -14.22
C LYS A 530 -17.50 28.84 -14.27
N LEU A 531 -16.74 27.85 -13.80
CA LEU A 531 -17.18 26.47 -13.64
C LEU A 531 -18.06 26.31 -12.40
N SER A 532 -17.59 26.71 -11.21
CA SER A 532 -18.31 26.48 -9.96
C SER A 532 -19.65 27.22 -9.89
N GLU A 533 -19.76 28.41 -10.49
CA GLU A 533 -21.02 29.19 -10.51
C GLU A 533 -22.13 28.47 -11.31
N VAL A 534 -21.78 27.58 -12.26
CA VAL A 534 -22.77 26.70 -12.94
C VAL A 534 -23.54 25.83 -11.94
N PHE A 535 -22.87 25.47 -10.85
CA PHE A 535 -23.41 24.63 -9.78
C PHE A 535 -23.89 25.45 -8.57
N GLY A 536 -23.94 26.78 -8.70
CA GLY A 536 -24.42 27.69 -7.66
C GLY A 536 -23.39 27.98 -6.56
N ILE A 537 -22.11 27.70 -6.79
CA ILE A 537 -21.04 27.90 -5.81
C ILE A 537 -20.06 28.95 -6.35
N LYS A 538 -19.64 29.89 -5.53
CA LYS A 538 -18.58 30.84 -5.86
C LYS A 538 -17.57 30.90 -4.72
N PHE A 539 -16.29 30.74 -5.05
CA PHE A 539 -15.18 30.95 -4.15
C PHE A 539 -14.91 32.45 -4.01
N ASN A 540 -14.96 32.96 -2.79
CA ASN A 540 -14.65 34.35 -2.48
C ASN A 540 -13.13 34.56 -2.50
N LYS A 541 -12.70 35.79 -2.81
CA LYS A 541 -11.30 36.21 -2.68
C LYS A 541 -11.04 36.72 -1.25
N ASP A 542 -11.29 35.87 -0.26
CA ASP A 542 -11.04 36.12 1.15
C ASP A 542 -10.24 34.98 1.78
N LEU A 543 -9.74 35.19 3.00
CA LEU A 543 -8.98 34.21 3.76
C LEU A 543 -9.62 34.03 5.13
N GLU A 544 -10.15 32.84 5.39
CA GLU A 544 -10.57 32.39 6.71
C GLU A 544 -9.56 31.35 7.24
N ASN A 545 -9.55 31.06 8.54
CA ASN A 545 -8.62 30.08 9.14
C ASN A 545 -7.12 30.37 8.88
N THR A 546 -6.71 31.63 8.96
CA THR A 546 -5.29 31.98 8.91
C THR A 546 -4.57 31.44 10.14
N VAL A 547 -3.61 30.54 9.94
CA VAL A 547 -2.88 29.85 11.02
C VAL A 547 -1.48 30.43 11.15
N THR A 548 -1.07 30.75 12.38
CA THR A 548 0.31 31.18 12.67
C THR A 548 1.11 30.01 13.24
N GLY A 549 2.24 29.67 12.61
CA GLY A 549 3.12 28.61 13.11
C GLY A 549 2.40 27.26 13.24
N SER A 550 2.44 26.68 14.45
CA SER A 550 1.82 25.39 14.78
C SER A 550 0.54 25.53 15.61
N GLU A 551 -0.12 26.69 15.58
CA GLU A 551 -1.38 26.94 16.28
C GLU A 551 -2.56 26.28 15.52
N PHE A 552 -2.58 24.95 15.45
CA PHE A 552 -3.50 24.17 14.62
C PHE A 552 -4.98 24.45 14.91
N GLU A 553 -5.31 24.80 16.16
CA GLU A 553 -6.67 25.16 16.56
C GLU A 553 -7.26 26.34 15.77
N MET A 554 -6.43 27.27 15.30
CA MET A 554 -6.88 28.37 14.44
C MET A 554 -7.50 27.86 13.14
N GLY A 555 -7.00 26.73 12.61
CA GLY A 555 -7.49 26.05 11.41
C GLY A 555 -8.59 25.03 11.68
N SER A 556 -9.09 24.91 12.91
CA SER A 556 -10.14 23.94 13.22
C SER A 556 -11.45 24.24 12.50
N LEU A 557 -12.12 23.20 12.05
CA LEU A 557 -13.50 23.21 11.58
C LEU A 557 -14.20 21.99 12.18
N SER A 558 -15.26 22.24 12.95
CA SER A 558 -16.02 21.19 13.63
C SER A 558 -17.32 20.91 12.89
N ILE A 559 -17.71 19.64 12.88
CA ILE A 559 -19.02 19.15 12.46
C ILE A 559 -19.75 18.67 13.71
N ASP A 560 -20.59 19.53 14.26
CA ASP A 560 -21.32 19.29 15.52
C ASP A 560 -22.80 18.92 15.29
N GLN A 561 -23.22 18.83 14.02
CA GLN A 561 -24.59 18.57 13.61
C GLN A 561 -24.63 17.48 12.54
N GLU A 562 -25.80 16.92 12.30
CA GLU A 562 -26.00 15.95 11.21
C GLU A 562 -25.50 16.53 9.88
N ASN A 563 -24.68 15.75 9.19
CA ASN A 563 -23.98 16.18 7.98
C ASN A 563 -24.14 15.10 6.90
N PRO A 564 -24.39 15.49 5.64
CA PRO A 564 -24.64 14.53 4.56
C PRO A 564 -23.39 13.78 4.08
N VAL A 565 -22.20 14.17 4.51
CA VAL A 565 -20.92 13.58 4.10
C VAL A 565 -20.15 13.05 5.31
N PHE A 566 -19.97 13.89 6.33
CA PHE A 566 -19.08 13.60 7.45
C PHE A 566 -19.83 13.08 8.68
N SER A 567 -19.17 12.24 9.47
CA SER A 567 -19.71 11.83 10.77
C SER A 567 -19.72 13.00 11.77
N ASN A 568 -20.63 12.90 12.75
CA ASN A 568 -20.81 13.88 13.81
C ASN A 568 -20.79 13.15 15.18
N PRO A 569 -20.03 13.65 16.18
CA PRO A 569 -19.10 14.77 16.08
C PRO A 569 -17.84 14.41 15.30
N SER A 570 -17.32 15.36 14.53
CA SER A 570 -15.97 15.30 13.96
C SER A 570 -15.31 16.68 13.99
N LYS A 571 -13.99 16.69 14.03
CA LYS A 571 -13.19 17.91 14.01
C LYS A 571 -12.03 17.69 13.06
N PHE A 572 -11.75 18.67 12.22
CA PHE A 572 -10.72 18.53 11.22
C PHE A 572 -10.09 19.89 10.87
N TYR A 573 -8.93 19.85 10.24
CA TYR A 573 -8.05 21.01 10.05
C TYR A 573 -8.10 21.51 8.60
N LEU A 574 -8.52 22.77 8.41
CA LEU A 574 -8.46 23.50 7.14
C LEU A 574 -7.77 24.84 7.37
N LYS A 575 -6.81 25.19 6.51
CA LYS A 575 -6.00 26.40 6.63
C LYS A 575 -6.24 27.31 5.44
N GLU A 576 -6.25 28.63 5.69
CA GLU A 576 -6.27 29.66 4.63
C GLU A 576 -7.43 29.47 3.64
N VAL A 577 -8.64 29.23 4.14
CA VAL A 577 -9.77 28.82 3.30
C VAL A 577 -10.39 30.01 2.58
N SER A 578 -10.59 29.88 1.26
CA SER A 578 -11.50 30.76 0.51
C SER A 578 -12.95 30.41 0.82
N THR A 579 -13.72 31.35 1.39
CA THR A 579 -15.10 31.07 1.79
C THR A 579 -16.06 31.03 0.59
N LEU A 580 -17.26 30.48 0.79
CA LEU A 580 -18.18 30.21 -0.31
C LEU A 580 -19.41 31.11 -0.30
N GLN A 581 -19.73 31.72 -1.44
CA GLN A 581 -21.05 32.26 -1.73
C GLN A 581 -21.90 31.22 -2.47
N LEU A 582 -23.13 31.02 -2.00
CA LEU A 582 -24.02 29.96 -2.49
C LEU A 582 -25.32 30.52 -3.08
N LYS A 583 -25.81 29.88 -4.14
CA LYS A 583 -27.09 30.17 -4.82
C LYS A 583 -27.75 28.88 -5.33
N GLY A 584 -29.05 28.94 -5.61
CA GLY A 584 -29.77 27.84 -6.26
C GLY A 584 -29.80 26.58 -5.39
N SER A 585 -29.34 25.45 -5.94
CA SER A 585 -29.33 24.15 -5.28
C SER A 585 -28.14 23.93 -4.34
N ALA A 586 -27.15 24.83 -4.32
CA ALA A 586 -25.97 24.69 -3.47
C ALA A 586 -26.30 24.95 -1.99
N LYS A 587 -25.75 24.10 -1.11
CA LYS A 587 -25.94 24.16 0.34
C LYS A 587 -24.62 23.99 1.05
N ALA A 588 -24.39 24.82 2.06
CA ALA A 588 -23.25 24.66 2.94
C ALA A 588 -23.49 23.47 3.89
N ILE A 589 -22.43 22.71 4.13
CA ILE A 589 -22.41 21.56 5.04
C ILE A 589 -21.42 21.78 6.19
N ALA A 590 -20.56 22.80 6.11
CA ALA A 590 -19.70 23.22 7.20
C ALA A 590 -19.58 24.74 7.23
N PHE A 591 -19.54 25.31 8.44
CA PHE A 591 -19.59 26.74 8.67
C PHE A 591 -18.58 27.15 9.74
N LYS A 592 -18.05 28.37 9.63
CA LYS A 592 -17.25 28.99 10.68
C LYS A 592 -17.47 30.50 10.66
N ASN A 593 -17.65 31.09 11.84
CA ASN A 593 -17.87 32.54 11.99
C ASN A 593 -19.00 33.10 11.09
N GLY A 594 -20.06 32.31 10.87
CA GLY A 594 -21.19 32.66 10.00
C GLY A 594 -20.88 32.60 8.49
N LYS A 595 -19.70 32.14 8.09
CA LYS A 595 -19.30 31.95 6.69
C LYS A 595 -19.41 30.47 6.28
N ASN A 596 -19.68 30.24 5.00
CA ASN A 596 -19.74 28.90 4.42
C ASN A 596 -18.31 28.43 4.08
N MET A 597 -17.91 27.29 4.62
CA MET A 597 -16.56 26.75 4.45
C MET A 597 -16.51 25.60 3.44
N ILE A 598 -17.52 24.71 3.51
CA ILE A 598 -17.67 23.56 2.62
C ILE A 598 -19.12 23.53 2.12
N ALA A 599 -19.30 23.26 0.84
CA ALA A 599 -20.62 23.16 0.23
C ALA A 599 -20.77 21.94 -0.66
N ILE A 600 -22.02 21.50 -0.80
CA ILE A 600 -22.44 20.52 -1.80
C ILE A 600 -23.50 21.13 -2.72
N SER A 601 -23.61 20.61 -3.93
CA SER A 601 -24.67 20.96 -4.88
C SER A 601 -25.11 19.71 -5.65
N THR A 602 -26.34 19.74 -6.16
CA THR A 602 -26.86 18.71 -7.07
C THR A 602 -27.12 19.35 -8.42
N TYR A 603 -26.78 18.63 -9.49
CA TYR A 603 -26.98 19.09 -10.86
C TYR A 603 -27.31 17.93 -11.79
N GLY A 604 -28.55 17.85 -12.25
CA GLY A 604 -29.04 16.68 -12.96
C GLY A 604 -29.00 15.44 -12.05
N LYS A 605 -28.27 14.40 -12.47
CA LYS A 605 -28.08 13.17 -11.70
C LYS A 605 -26.81 13.16 -10.84
N GLY A 606 -25.88 14.08 -11.08
CA GLY A 606 -24.60 14.13 -10.38
C GLY A 606 -24.60 15.07 -9.19
N LYS A 607 -23.50 15.00 -8.43
CA LYS A 607 -23.27 15.80 -7.22
C LYS A 607 -21.97 16.58 -7.36
N VAL A 608 -21.87 17.70 -6.65
CA VAL A 608 -20.67 18.54 -6.58
C VAL A 608 -20.32 18.78 -5.12
N PHE A 609 -19.05 18.61 -4.75
CA PHE A 609 -18.48 19.01 -3.47
C PHE A 609 -17.45 20.11 -3.72
N ALA A 610 -17.46 21.17 -2.89
CA ALA A 610 -16.54 22.28 -3.02
C ALA A 610 -16.00 22.74 -1.66
N VAL A 611 -14.69 22.99 -1.62
CA VAL A 611 -13.96 23.53 -0.47
C VAL A 611 -12.81 24.42 -0.96
N GLY A 612 -12.59 25.56 -0.30
CA GLY A 612 -11.57 26.54 -0.67
C GLY A 612 -10.18 26.26 -0.11
N ASP A 613 -9.84 24.98 0.11
CA ASP A 613 -8.58 24.47 0.66
C ASP A 613 -8.41 23.01 0.22
N PRO A 614 -7.28 22.59 -0.38
CA PRO A 614 -6.98 21.20 -0.76
C PRO A 614 -6.64 20.28 0.41
N TRP A 615 -7.14 20.58 1.60
CA TRP A 615 -6.96 20.04 2.95
C TRP A 615 -6.81 18.52 3.19
N LEU A 616 -7.00 17.67 2.17
CA LEU A 616 -6.85 16.22 2.23
C LEU A 616 -5.52 15.70 1.64
N TYR A 617 -4.53 16.58 1.53
CA TYR A 617 -3.17 16.24 1.13
C TYR A 617 -2.37 15.62 2.29
N ASN A 618 -1.28 14.93 1.96
CA ASN A 618 -0.57 14.05 2.90
C ASN A 618 -0.16 14.75 4.20
N GLU A 619 0.24 16.03 4.14
CA GLU A 619 0.63 16.83 5.31
C GLU A 619 -0.41 16.80 6.44
N TYR A 620 -1.70 16.72 6.10
CA TYR A 620 -2.81 16.72 7.05
C TYR A 620 -3.47 15.35 7.20
N THR A 621 -3.10 14.37 6.40
CA THR A 621 -3.77 13.05 6.39
C THR A 621 -2.88 11.90 6.79
N ASP A 622 -1.59 12.11 7.05
CA ASP A 622 -0.63 11.04 7.37
C ASP A 622 -0.27 10.89 8.85
N GLY A 623 -0.84 11.76 9.69
CA GLY A 623 -0.71 11.80 11.15
C GLY A 623 0.69 12.10 11.68
N ARG A 624 1.60 12.62 10.86
CA ARG A 624 2.93 13.06 11.31
C ARG A 624 2.93 14.49 11.86
N LYS A 625 2.02 15.34 11.38
CA LYS A 625 1.98 16.77 11.72
C LYS A 625 0.80 17.16 12.61
N LEU A 626 -0.42 16.72 12.27
CA LEU A 626 -1.62 17.12 12.99
C LEU A 626 -1.79 16.38 14.33
N PRO A 627 -2.27 17.06 15.37
CA PRO A 627 -2.77 16.43 16.59
C PRO A 627 -3.90 15.41 16.31
N LYS A 628 -4.03 14.39 17.17
CA LYS A 628 -4.93 13.23 16.96
C LYS A 628 -6.42 13.59 16.92
N GLU A 629 -6.80 14.73 17.49
CA GLU A 629 -8.17 15.25 17.49
C GLU A 629 -8.63 15.75 16.11
N PHE A 630 -7.72 15.96 15.16
CA PHE A 630 -8.06 16.31 13.79
C PHE A 630 -8.21 15.05 12.92
N GLU A 631 -9.45 14.76 12.54
CA GLU A 631 -9.86 13.54 11.86
C GLU A 631 -9.76 13.65 10.32
N ASN A 632 -8.84 14.44 9.76
CA ASN A 632 -8.71 14.66 8.31
C ASN A 632 -8.59 13.36 7.49
N PHE A 633 -7.82 12.38 7.97
CA PHE A 633 -7.71 11.07 7.30
C PHE A 633 -9.06 10.34 7.24
N LYS A 634 -9.84 10.37 8.32
CA LYS A 634 -11.18 9.79 8.37
C LYS A 634 -12.15 10.56 7.47
N ALA A 635 -12.10 11.89 7.49
CA ALA A 635 -12.90 12.76 6.63
C ALA A 635 -12.61 12.49 5.14
N ALA A 636 -11.35 12.26 4.77
CA ALA A 636 -10.97 11.87 3.40
C ALA A 636 -11.66 10.56 2.97
N LYS A 637 -11.70 9.55 3.86
CA LYS A 637 -12.36 8.27 3.58
C LYS A 637 -13.88 8.40 3.48
N GLU A 638 -14.49 9.24 4.32
CA GLU A 638 -15.93 9.53 4.28
C GLU A 638 -16.31 10.26 3.00
N LEU A 639 -15.53 11.26 2.60
CA LEU A 639 -15.72 11.97 1.32
C LEU A 639 -15.54 11.03 0.13
N ALA A 640 -14.52 10.17 0.14
CA ALA A 640 -14.30 9.19 -0.91
C ALA A 640 -15.51 8.25 -1.09
N LYS A 641 -16.08 7.75 0.01
CA LYS A 641 -17.32 6.94 -0.03
C LYS A 641 -18.48 7.73 -0.63
N TRP A 642 -18.73 8.94 -0.14
CA TRP A 642 -19.83 9.78 -0.64
C TRP A 642 -19.72 10.12 -2.13
N LEU A 643 -18.48 10.25 -2.64
CA LEU A 643 -18.22 10.48 -4.07
C LEU A 643 -18.42 9.22 -4.92
N LEU A 644 -18.25 8.02 -4.36
CA LEU A 644 -18.44 6.75 -5.07
C LEU A 644 -19.90 6.28 -5.10
N ASP A 645 -20.68 6.72 -4.10
CA ASP A 645 -22.14 6.51 -3.96
C ASP A 645 -22.95 7.35 -4.97
#